data_AF-A0A1M6L6J7-F1
#
_entry.id   AF-A0A1M6L6J7-F1
#
_cell.length_a   1.000
_cell.length_b   1.000
_cell.length_c   1.000
_cell.angle_alpha   90.00
_cell.angle_beta   90.00
_cell.angle_gamma   90.00
#
_symmetry.space_group_name_H-M   'P 1'
#
loop_
_entity.id
_entity.type
_entity.pdbx_description
1 polymer ?
#
loop_
_entity_poly.entity_id
_entity_poly.type
_entity_poly.pdbx_seq_one_letter_code
_entity_poly.pdbx_strand_id
1 'polypeptide(L)'
;MRRSLTRSAAAAAVLALVASLFGPAPASANENRPPDRPDTASLTARGEACSTDRTNPTLLNSTQLTLAGVFSDPDPAATGVSQQVKAEFEWGPEDSGEPWGRAESAYTTQSPGAAPPGRSVTARDLPEKTLIGYRARAHDTRTAGEWSAYCWIEISTAKPASPPSVTSEDYPNDNRFHGAPGKPGAFTFDGNGVDTAVAYDYGLQGACETRVEPETPGGPVTVSITPSRSGPNLLHARSVDAYGNSSGCGLVHTFGVAPPADPVAHFPLDEGEGDASADAMVDDRVATAVGGIDWTRGRAGVHEGGTEYRLAGTAVSTANGALRTEAPVVDTDGTFTVSAWLRLDDTGDDAVVLSQDGEAVSGFRLGYDADEKAWYFDAPTADDPAAAHTRVSSTAPVRTGAWTQLIGVHDADTGELGLYVDGSHQGAAEHDGAWNAEGAFVIGGGHGPQGPGWPGAVDHVLVWDRLLYTEDTTTTFSGRSEVWEAATRPVVPEGVWHLNETGGTVAADASDHGLDATLHGDPAEVWNGERNPVTRDPSARLDGTAHLSTEGPAVRTDNGFSASAWVRLDDADRDAVFLSQSGEDTDGFALGYDSSTGRWFFETAVEDAPGAETHRAASRSSARTGRWVHVAGTYDHIDGTLTLYVDGVSQEAVGREGSWNADGGVLIGAGTAGTAAERHWTGGIAVVQVHQGVALEDDVNLISMGFPPV
;
A
#
# COMPACT_ATOMS: atom_id res chain seq x y z
N MET A 1 -15.18 -52.00 -47.04
CA MET A 1 -13.97 -52.66 -46.48
C MET A 1 -13.91 -52.24 -45.02
N ARG A 2 -13.94 -53.06 -43.94
CA ARG A 2 -14.04 -54.48 -43.62
C ARG A 2 -15.11 -54.56 -42.50
N ARG A 3 -16.18 -55.39 -42.54
CA ARG A 3 -16.30 -56.77 -41.98
C ARG A 3 -15.60 -56.92 -40.62
N SER A 4 -16.16 -57.46 -39.54
CA SER A 4 -17.14 -58.55 -39.31
C SER A 4 -17.53 -58.52 -37.81
N LEU A 5 -18.79 -58.64 -37.38
CA LEU A 5 -19.67 -59.83 -37.33
C LEU A 5 -19.24 -60.92 -36.32
N THR A 6 -20.29 -61.48 -35.68
CA THR A 6 -20.47 -62.80 -35.03
C THR A 6 -20.33 -62.85 -33.51
N ARG A 7 -21.21 -63.51 -32.73
CA ARG A 7 -22.35 -64.44 -32.92
C ARG A 7 -23.11 -64.47 -31.57
N SER A 8 -24.46 -64.43 -31.50
CA SER A 8 -25.40 -65.59 -31.56
C SER A 8 -25.08 -66.70 -30.55
N ALA A 9 -26.00 -67.30 -29.79
CA ALA A 9 -27.45 -67.23 -29.69
C ALA A 9 -27.95 -68.13 -28.52
N ALA A 10 -29.17 -67.85 -28.06
CA ALA A 10 -30.27 -68.79 -27.73
C ALA A 10 -30.05 -69.89 -26.66
N ALA A 11 -31.06 -70.37 -25.94
CA ALA A 11 -32.44 -70.02 -25.61
C ALA A 11 -32.96 -71.20 -24.77
N ALA A 12 -33.75 -70.98 -23.72
CA ALA A 12 -34.85 -71.88 -23.33
C ALA A 12 -35.68 -71.24 -22.21
N ALA A 13 -36.94 -70.95 -22.54
CA ALA A 13 -38.00 -70.56 -21.63
C ALA A 13 -38.64 -71.79 -20.96
N VAL A 14 -39.43 -71.56 -19.89
CA VAL A 14 -40.75 -72.15 -19.55
C VAL A 14 -41.04 -71.79 -18.07
N LEU A 15 -41.89 -70.79 -17.77
CA LEU A 15 -43.35 -70.84 -17.50
C LEU A 15 -43.73 -71.33 -16.09
N ALA A 16 -44.27 -70.43 -15.23
CA ALA A 16 -45.63 -70.50 -14.64
C ALA A 16 -45.80 -69.78 -13.28
N LEU A 17 -46.57 -68.69 -13.31
CA LEU A 17 -47.73 -68.33 -12.46
C LEU A 17 -47.66 -68.37 -10.91
N VAL A 18 -47.61 -67.17 -10.33
CA VAL A 18 -48.49 -66.56 -9.29
C VAL A 18 -49.39 -67.50 -8.45
N ALA A 19 -49.18 -67.53 -7.13
CA ALA A 19 -50.13 -67.04 -6.11
C ALA A 19 -49.80 -67.58 -4.70
N SER A 20 -49.41 -66.70 -3.78
CA SER A 20 -49.83 -66.78 -2.37
C SER A 20 -49.47 -65.49 -1.64
N LEU A 21 -50.46 -64.60 -1.57
CA LEU A 21 -50.60 -63.52 -0.60
C LEU A 21 -50.69 -64.12 0.81
N PHE A 22 -49.64 -64.00 1.60
CA PHE A 22 -49.69 -63.82 3.06
C PHE A 22 -48.42 -63.06 3.44
N GLY A 23 -48.56 -61.80 3.82
CA GLY A 23 -47.43 -60.99 4.27
C GLY A 23 -46.88 -61.53 5.59
N PRO A 24 -45.56 -61.48 5.82
CA PRO A 24 -45.03 -61.57 7.18
C PRO A 24 -45.40 -60.29 7.94
N ALA A 25 -45.78 -60.48 9.19
CA ALA A 25 -46.13 -59.46 10.18
C ALA A 25 -45.08 -58.31 10.25
N PRO A 26 -45.46 -57.10 10.69
CA PRO A 26 -44.47 -56.07 10.98
C PRO A 26 -43.51 -56.61 12.05
N ALA A 27 -42.22 -56.61 11.73
CA ALA A 27 -41.17 -56.86 12.71
C ALA A 27 -41.33 -55.88 13.88
N SER A 28 -41.17 -56.38 15.09
CA SER A 28 -41.38 -55.64 16.34
C SER A 28 -40.52 -54.39 16.42
N ALA A 29 -41.14 -53.26 16.75
CA ALA A 29 -40.50 -51.95 16.99
C ALA A 29 -39.70 -51.88 18.32
N ASN A 30 -38.95 -52.93 18.68
CA ASN A 30 -38.24 -52.97 19.96
C ASN A 30 -36.87 -53.69 19.94
N GLU A 31 -36.26 -53.87 18.76
CA GLU A 31 -34.87 -54.29 18.68
C GLU A 31 -33.97 -53.06 18.78
N ASN A 32 -33.42 -52.81 19.97
CA ASN A 32 -32.31 -51.88 20.18
C ASN A 32 -31.06 -52.46 19.53
N ARG A 33 -30.67 -51.94 18.37
CA ARG A 33 -29.42 -52.31 17.73
C ARG A 33 -28.28 -51.67 18.52
N PRO A 34 -27.18 -52.38 18.82
CA PRO A 34 -26.02 -51.74 19.43
C PRO A 34 -25.52 -50.58 18.56
N PRO A 35 -24.99 -49.51 19.19
CA PRO A 35 -24.38 -48.42 18.45
C PRO A 35 -23.32 -48.89 17.45
N ASP A 36 -23.17 -48.14 16.35
CA ASP A 36 -22.22 -48.49 15.30
C ASP A 36 -20.77 -48.43 15.81
N ARG A 37 -19.95 -49.33 15.29
CA ARG A 37 -18.51 -49.29 15.47
C ARG A 37 -17.98 -47.96 14.94
N PRO A 38 -17.31 -47.12 15.76
CA PRO A 38 -16.78 -45.85 15.28
C PRO A 38 -15.74 -46.05 14.17
N ASP A 39 -15.81 -45.23 13.13
CA ASP A 39 -14.82 -45.20 12.07
C ASP A 39 -13.56 -44.49 12.56
N THR A 40 -12.41 -45.14 12.44
CA THR A 40 -11.10 -44.56 12.76
C THR A 40 -10.82 -43.28 11.98
N ALA A 41 -11.36 -43.12 10.77
CA ALA A 41 -11.24 -41.88 10.00
C ALA A 41 -11.90 -40.66 10.68
N SER A 42 -12.85 -40.89 11.60
CA SER A 42 -13.47 -39.83 12.40
C SER A 42 -12.74 -39.55 13.70
N LEU A 43 -11.83 -40.43 14.13
CA LEU A 43 -11.14 -40.32 15.41
C LEU A 43 -9.95 -39.38 15.29
N THR A 44 -9.79 -38.50 16.29
CA THR A 44 -8.67 -37.58 16.37
C THR A 44 -8.07 -37.53 17.78
N ALA A 45 -6.80 -37.20 17.85
CA ALA A 45 -6.09 -36.89 19.08
C ALA A 45 -5.52 -35.47 18.96
N ARG A 46 -6.05 -34.54 19.77
CA ARG A 46 -5.75 -33.09 19.67
C ARG A 46 -6.02 -32.51 18.28
N GLY A 47 -7.03 -33.04 17.59
CA GLY A 47 -7.39 -32.62 16.22
C GLY A 47 -6.59 -33.32 15.12
N GLU A 48 -5.48 -33.98 15.45
CA GLU A 48 -4.73 -34.79 14.49
C GLU A 48 -5.44 -36.10 14.19
N ALA A 49 -5.45 -36.51 12.92
CA ALA A 49 -6.11 -37.72 12.47
C ALA A 49 -5.52 -38.98 13.10
N CYS A 50 -6.38 -39.97 13.34
CA CYS A 50 -6.00 -41.30 13.78
C CYS A 50 -5.05 -41.97 12.78
N SER A 51 -3.84 -42.33 13.22
CA SER A 51 -3.01 -43.30 12.49
C SER A 51 -3.40 -44.72 12.88
N THR A 52 -3.83 -45.53 11.91
CA THR A 52 -4.08 -46.97 12.10
C THR A 52 -2.83 -47.83 11.86
N ASP A 53 -1.72 -47.22 11.42
CA ASP A 53 -0.44 -47.89 11.23
C ASP A 53 0.40 -47.84 12.52
N ARG A 54 0.59 -49.01 13.13
CA ARG A 54 1.34 -49.17 14.38
C ARG A 54 2.81 -48.74 14.25
N THR A 55 3.38 -48.80 13.05
CA THR A 55 4.78 -48.41 12.78
C THR A 55 4.94 -46.93 12.41
N ASN A 56 3.83 -46.21 12.23
CA ASN A 56 3.82 -44.79 11.91
C ASN A 56 2.75 -44.07 12.75
N PRO A 57 2.93 -43.98 14.08
CA PRO A 57 1.97 -43.35 14.98
C PRO A 57 1.88 -41.84 14.75
N THR A 58 0.76 -41.24 15.13
CA THR A 58 0.62 -39.78 15.20
C THR A 58 1.48 -39.23 16.34
N LEU A 59 2.41 -38.34 16.02
CA LEU A 59 3.34 -37.75 17.00
C LEU A 59 2.74 -36.48 17.62
N LEU A 60 2.72 -36.39 18.94
CA LEU A 60 2.04 -35.30 19.65
C LEU A 60 2.90 -34.73 20.79
N ASN A 61 2.82 -33.43 21.04
CA ASN A 61 3.61 -32.76 22.08
C ASN A 61 2.85 -32.37 23.35
N SER A 62 1.89 -33.20 23.80
CA SER A 62 1.20 -32.97 25.06
C SER A 62 0.86 -34.28 25.75
N THR A 63 1.15 -34.38 27.04
CA THR A 63 0.73 -35.50 27.91
C THR A 63 -0.74 -35.40 28.30
N GLN A 64 -1.41 -34.30 27.96
CA GLN A 64 -2.85 -34.11 28.06
C GLN A 64 -3.46 -33.95 26.66
N LEU A 65 -4.30 -34.90 26.25
CA LEU A 65 -4.88 -34.94 24.92
C LEU A 65 -6.41 -34.93 24.97
N THR A 66 -7.01 -34.21 24.03
CA THR A 66 -8.43 -34.37 23.71
C THR A 66 -8.56 -35.46 22.66
N LEU A 67 -9.13 -36.60 23.05
CA LEU A 67 -9.50 -37.65 22.10
C LEU A 67 -10.93 -37.38 21.64
N ALA A 68 -11.16 -37.35 20.35
CA ALA A 68 -12.47 -37.05 19.78
C ALA A 68 -12.83 -38.04 18.67
N GLY A 69 -14.11 -38.11 18.35
CA GLY A 69 -14.66 -39.01 17.33
C GLY A 69 -16.09 -38.68 16.98
N VAL A 70 -16.60 -39.29 15.90
CA VAL A 70 -18.01 -39.23 15.52
C VAL A 70 -18.67 -40.57 15.86
N PHE A 71 -19.81 -40.51 16.54
CA PHE A 71 -20.47 -41.69 17.11
C PHE A 71 -21.93 -41.75 16.68
N SER A 72 -22.38 -42.92 16.21
CA SER A 72 -23.74 -43.10 15.70
C SER A 72 -24.42 -44.31 16.33
N ASP A 73 -25.71 -44.18 16.59
CA ASP A 73 -26.60 -45.28 16.94
C ASP A 73 -27.71 -45.41 15.87
N PRO A 74 -27.67 -46.46 15.02
CA PRO A 74 -28.50 -46.59 13.82
C PRO A 74 -29.90 -47.19 14.07
N ASP A 75 -30.43 -47.10 15.28
CA ASP A 75 -31.80 -47.53 15.59
C ASP A 75 -32.84 -46.93 14.62
N PRO A 76 -33.81 -47.71 14.12
CA PRO A 76 -34.67 -47.30 13.03
C PRO A 76 -35.48 -46.04 13.36
N ALA A 77 -35.40 -45.03 12.49
CA ALA A 77 -36.13 -43.76 12.54
C ALA A 77 -37.67 -43.88 12.64
N ALA A 78 -38.21 -45.10 12.47
CA ALA A 78 -39.64 -45.41 12.47
C ALA A 78 -40.37 -45.11 13.79
N THR A 79 -39.67 -44.86 14.89
CA THR A 79 -40.28 -44.48 16.19
C THR A 79 -40.31 -42.97 16.44
N GLY A 80 -39.56 -42.16 15.68
CA GLY A 80 -39.44 -40.71 15.90
C GLY A 80 -38.75 -40.30 17.21
N VAL A 81 -38.18 -41.25 17.96
CA VAL A 81 -37.53 -40.99 19.25
C VAL A 81 -36.05 -40.69 19.03
N SER A 82 -35.54 -39.63 19.67
CA SER A 82 -34.11 -39.36 19.67
C SER A 82 -33.36 -40.30 20.61
N GLN A 83 -32.22 -40.81 20.15
CA GLN A 83 -31.40 -41.76 20.90
C GLN A 83 -30.37 -41.03 21.76
N GLN A 84 -29.93 -41.66 22.84
CA GLN A 84 -28.86 -41.13 23.68
C GLN A 84 -27.57 -41.90 23.36
N VAL A 85 -26.55 -41.22 22.86
CA VAL A 85 -25.23 -41.80 22.59
C VAL A 85 -24.16 -41.08 23.40
N LYS A 86 -23.22 -41.84 23.96
CA LYS A 86 -21.96 -41.31 24.50
C LYS A 86 -20.78 -42.07 23.89
N ALA A 87 -19.61 -41.45 23.94
CA ALA A 87 -18.36 -42.12 23.61
C ALA A 87 -17.69 -42.67 24.86
N GLU A 88 -17.17 -43.88 24.77
CA GLU A 88 -16.14 -44.40 25.68
C GLU A 88 -14.84 -44.53 24.89
N PHE A 89 -13.75 -43.99 25.45
CA PHE A 89 -12.41 -44.19 24.96
C PHE A 89 -11.61 -44.98 25.98
N GLU A 90 -10.70 -45.81 25.49
CA GLU A 90 -9.64 -46.42 26.28
C GLU A 90 -8.29 -46.19 25.62
N TRP A 91 -7.23 -46.11 26.43
CA TRP A 91 -5.86 -45.96 25.96
C TRP A 91 -4.90 -46.79 26.81
N GLY A 92 -3.85 -47.31 26.18
CA GLY A 92 -2.85 -48.12 26.85
C GLY A 92 -2.02 -48.98 25.90
N PRO A 93 -1.26 -49.94 26.43
CA PRO A 93 -0.51 -50.90 25.63
C PRO A 93 -1.46 -52.03 25.19
N GLU A 94 -1.55 -52.25 23.87
CA GLU A 94 -2.41 -53.28 23.28
C GLU A 94 -2.11 -54.68 23.85
N ASP A 95 -0.83 -54.99 24.07
CA ASP A 95 -0.34 -56.33 24.40
C ASP A 95 -0.51 -56.71 25.89
N SER A 96 -0.99 -55.79 26.73
CA SER A 96 -1.06 -55.97 28.20
C SER A 96 -2.39 -56.51 28.72
N GLY A 97 -3.45 -56.47 27.91
CA GLY A 97 -4.81 -56.86 28.30
C GLY A 97 -5.52 -55.88 29.25
N GLU A 98 -4.85 -54.86 29.79
CA GLU A 98 -5.44 -53.87 30.70
C GLU A 98 -5.05 -52.44 30.27
N PRO A 99 -6.01 -51.57 29.91
CA PRO A 99 -5.70 -50.20 29.48
C PRO A 99 -5.18 -49.39 30.66
N TRP A 100 -4.29 -48.43 30.38
CA TRP A 100 -3.83 -47.47 31.39
C TRP A 100 -4.96 -46.54 31.85
N GLY A 101 -5.91 -46.23 30.95
CA GLY A 101 -7.03 -45.39 31.28
C GLY A 101 -8.25 -45.61 30.40
N ARG A 102 -9.41 -45.22 30.94
CA ARG A 102 -10.69 -45.13 30.26
C ARG A 102 -11.35 -43.81 30.60
N ALA A 103 -12.06 -43.22 29.66
CA ALA A 103 -12.92 -42.07 29.91
C ALA A 103 -14.16 -42.12 29.04
N GLU A 104 -15.23 -41.54 29.54
CA GLU A 104 -16.51 -41.45 28.85
C GLU A 104 -16.92 -39.99 28.68
N SER A 105 -17.54 -39.67 27.55
CA SER A 105 -18.23 -38.39 27.37
C SER A 105 -19.57 -38.41 28.10
N ALA A 106 -20.17 -37.24 28.32
CA ALA A 106 -21.58 -37.17 28.63
C ALA A 106 -22.42 -37.70 27.44
N TYR A 107 -23.61 -38.23 27.76
CA TYR A 107 -24.62 -38.58 26.76
C TYR A 107 -25.06 -37.36 25.96
N THR A 108 -25.48 -37.63 24.72
CA THR A 108 -26.17 -36.65 23.88
C THR A 108 -27.31 -37.26 23.14
N THR A 109 -28.27 -36.41 22.83
CA THR A 109 -29.38 -36.71 21.96
C THR A 109 -28.91 -36.74 20.50
N GLN A 110 -29.07 -37.88 19.81
CA GLN A 110 -28.98 -38.02 18.36
C GLN A 110 -30.41 -38.15 17.82
N SER A 111 -30.85 -37.15 17.04
CA SER A 111 -32.17 -37.17 16.42
C SER A 111 -32.17 -37.99 15.13
N PRO A 112 -33.29 -38.65 14.79
CA PRO A 112 -33.39 -39.41 13.54
C PRO A 112 -33.07 -38.54 12.31
N GLY A 113 -32.16 -39.00 11.45
CA GLY A 113 -31.75 -38.31 10.22
C GLY A 113 -30.77 -37.14 10.41
N ALA A 114 -30.40 -36.79 11.65
CA ALA A 114 -29.35 -35.81 11.92
C ALA A 114 -27.95 -36.43 11.72
N ALA A 115 -26.97 -35.58 11.39
CA ALA A 115 -25.57 -36.00 11.35
C ALA A 115 -25.15 -36.58 12.71
N PRO A 116 -24.37 -37.67 12.75
CA PRO A 116 -23.95 -38.26 14.02
C PRO A 116 -23.12 -37.27 14.85
N PRO A 117 -23.33 -37.20 16.17
CA PRO A 117 -22.66 -36.22 17.01
C PRO A 117 -21.18 -36.52 17.21
N GLY A 118 -20.37 -35.46 17.20
CA GLY A 118 -19.00 -35.50 17.73
C GLY A 118 -19.01 -35.63 19.25
N ARG A 119 -18.12 -36.46 19.80
CA ARG A 119 -17.88 -36.59 21.25
C ARG A 119 -16.38 -36.58 21.50
N SER A 120 -16.00 -36.07 22.67
CA SER A 120 -14.60 -36.07 23.09
C SER A 120 -14.45 -36.34 24.58
N VAL A 121 -13.24 -36.78 24.94
CA VAL A 121 -12.79 -36.97 26.32
C VAL A 121 -11.38 -36.42 26.47
N THR A 122 -10.95 -36.15 27.71
CA THR A 122 -9.58 -35.76 28.00
C THR A 122 -8.81 -36.93 28.59
N ALA A 123 -7.74 -37.35 27.92
CA ALA A 123 -6.72 -38.23 28.47
C ALA A 123 -5.63 -37.39 29.13
N ARG A 124 -5.14 -37.79 30.31
CA ARG A 124 -4.15 -37.07 31.12
C ARG A 124 -3.02 -38.02 31.53
N ASP A 125 -1.90 -37.44 31.93
CA ASP A 125 -0.74 -38.15 32.47
C ASP A 125 -0.23 -39.27 31.54
N LEU A 126 -0.33 -39.04 30.23
CA LEU A 126 0.12 -40.01 29.22
C LEU A 126 1.65 -40.11 29.23
N PRO A 127 2.21 -41.32 29.20
CA PRO A 127 3.65 -41.51 29.20
C PRO A 127 4.29 -41.01 27.90
N GLU A 128 5.45 -40.39 28.02
CA GLU A 128 6.25 -39.93 26.88
C GLU A 128 7.08 -41.08 26.27
N LYS A 129 7.47 -40.93 24.99
CA LYS A 129 8.33 -41.85 24.23
C LYS A 129 7.87 -43.31 24.31
N THR A 130 6.56 -43.49 24.37
CA THR A 130 5.91 -44.78 24.49
C THR A 130 4.79 -44.82 23.47
N LEU A 131 4.73 -45.90 22.70
CA LEU A 131 3.64 -46.15 21.76
C LEU A 131 2.35 -46.40 22.54
N ILE A 132 1.32 -45.58 22.29
CA ILE A 132 0.02 -45.66 22.95
C ILE A 132 -1.02 -46.01 21.90
N GLY A 133 -1.74 -47.11 22.12
CA GLY A 133 -2.96 -47.42 21.38
C GLY A 133 -4.14 -46.77 22.06
N TYR A 134 -4.97 -46.04 21.32
CA TYR A 134 -6.29 -45.60 21.77
C TYR A 134 -7.38 -46.10 20.82
N ARG A 135 -8.57 -46.35 21.36
CA ARG A 135 -9.74 -46.72 20.55
C ARG A 135 -11.01 -46.25 21.25
N ALA A 136 -12.09 -46.21 20.50
CA ALA A 136 -13.36 -45.71 20.99
C ALA A 136 -14.50 -46.68 20.67
N ARG A 137 -15.55 -46.63 21.48
CA ARG A 137 -16.86 -47.24 21.16
C ARG A 137 -17.98 -46.31 21.58
N ALA A 138 -19.11 -46.45 20.92
CA ALA A 138 -20.34 -45.78 21.35
C ALA A 138 -21.08 -46.64 22.40
N HIS A 139 -21.75 -45.97 23.33
CA HIS A 139 -22.73 -46.59 24.23
C HIS A 139 -24.05 -45.86 24.12
N ASP A 140 -25.11 -46.62 24.02
CA ASP A 140 -26.46 -46.12 24.26
C ASP A 140 -26.82 -46.29 25.75
N THR A 141 -28.11 -46.18 26.10
CA THR A 141 -28.59 -46.35 27.49
C THR A 141 -28.79 -47.81 27.92
N ARG A 142 -28.60 -48.76 27.00
CA ARG A 142 -28.92 -50.19 27.14
C ARG A 142 -27.72 -51.09 26.86
N THR A 143 -26.89 -50.80 25.86
CA THR A 143 -25.77 -51.62 25.41
C THR A 143 -24.60 -50.79 24.87
N ALA A 144 -23.42 -51.40 24.91
CA ALA A 144 -22.22 -50.92 24.24
C ALA A 144 -22.17 -51.43 22.80
N GLY A 145 -21.66 -50.60 21.89
CA GLY A 145 -21.26 -51.01 20.54
C GLY A 145 -19.88 -51.69 20.51
N GLU A 146 -19.44 -52.06 19.32
CA GLU A 146 -18.09 -52.60 19.11
C GLU A 146 -17.01 -51.51 19.20
N TRP A 147 -15.83 -51.91 19.65
CA TRP A 147 -14.64 -51.05 19.65
C TRP A 147 -14.15 -50.77 18.23
N SER A 148 -13.73 -49.54 17.97
CA SER A 148 -12.98 -49.18 16.76
C SER A 148 -11.67 -50.00 16.67
N ALA A 149 -11.04 -49.98 15.49
CA ALA A 149 -9.63 -50.35 15.42
C ALA A 149 -8.79 -49.38 16.28
N TYR A 150 -7.57 -49.78 16.63
CA TYR A 150 -6.66 -48.92 17.36
C TYR A 150 -6.12 -47.80 16.48
N CYS A 151 -6.01 -46.64 17.10
CA CYS A 151 -5.24 -45.50 16.65
C CYS A 151 -3.96 -45.43 17.47
N TRP A 152 -2.84 -45.14 16.82
CA TRP A 152 -1.53 -45.17 17.43
C TRP A 152 -0.97 -43.77 17.56
N ILE A 153 -0.52 -43.43 18.77
CA ILE A 153 0.13 -42.15 19.06
C ILE A 153 1.43 -42.36 19.82
N GLU A 154 2.35 -41.42 19.69
CA GLU A 154 3.54 -41.30 20.53
C GLU A 154 3.70 -39.84 20.97
N ILE A 155 4.11 -39.64 22.23
CA ILE A 155 4.14 -38.31 22.85
C ILE A 155 5.56 -37.92 23.24
N SER A 156 5.97 -36.69 22.94
CA SER A 156 7.19 -36.08 23.47
C SER A 156 6.97 -34.59 23.68
N THR A 157 7.24 -34.09 24.88
CA THR A 157 7.17 -32.66 25.23
C THR A 157 8.54 -31.98 25.27
N ALA A 158 9.60 -32.75 25.00
CA ALA A 158 10.97 -32.25 24.96
C ALA A 158 11.14 -31.28 23.79
N LYS A 159 11.48 -30.03 24.10
CA LYS A 159 11.70 -29.00 23.07
C LYS A 159 13.09 -29.12 22.44
N PRO A 160 13.24 -28.78 21.15
CA PRO A 160 14.52 -28.52 20.53
C PRO A 160 15.41 -27.60 21.39
N ALA A 161 16.68 -27.96 21.54
CA ALA A 161 17.60 -27.30 22.46
C ALA A 161 18.04 -25.91 21.99
N SER A 162 18.03 -25.66 20.67
CA SER A 162 18.50 -24.43 20.04
C SER A 162 17.64 -24.07 18.82
N PRO A 163 17.56 -22.76 18.48
CA PRO A 163 17.19 -22.30 17.14
C PRO A 163 18.19 -22.80 16.08
N PRO A 164 17.82 -22.75 14.78
CA PRO A 164 18.75 -23.09 13.70
C PRO A 164 19.88 -22.06 13.62
N SER A 165 20.98 -22.45 12.99
CA SER A 165 22.03 -21.54 12.57
C SER A 165 21.72 -21.06 11.16
N VAL A 166 22.02 -19.80 10.85
CA VAL A 166 21.78 -19.24 9.53
C VAL A 166 23.06 -18.62 8.97
N THR A 167 23.28 -18.82 7.67
CA THR A 167 24.36 -18.17 6.90
C THR A 167 23.82 -17.61 5.60
N SER A 168 24.42 -16.52 5.12
CA SER A 168 24.14 -15.92 3.80
C SER A 168 25.43 -15.35 3.23
N GLU A 169 25.68 -15.57 1.94
CA GLU A 169 26.78 -14.95 1.20
C GLU A 169 26.38 -13.57 0.65
N ASP A 170 25.10 -13.38 0.30
CA ASP A 170 24.56 -12.10 -0.18
C ASP A 170 24.41 -11.07 0.95
N TYR A 171 24.07 -11.55 2.14
CA TYR A 171 23.86 -10.74 3.34
C TYR A 171 24.61 -11.32 4.55
N PRO A 172 25.96 -11.29 4.54
CA PRO A 172 26.76 -11.85 5.62
C PRO A 172 26.60 -11.05 6.92
N ASN A 173 26.76 -11.73 8.05
CA ASN A 173 26.80 -11.10 9.37
C ASN A 173 28.20 -10.55 9.66
N ASP A 174 28.60 -9.50 8.96
CA ASP A 174 29.96 -8.93 8.99
C ASP A 174 30.02 -7.44 9.41
N ASN A 175 28.89 -6.89 9.88
CA ASN A 175 28.71 -5.47 10.21
C ASN A 175 28.95 -4.50 9.03
N ARG A 176 28.76 -4.96 7.79
CA ARG A 176 28.75 -4.10 6.60
C ARG A 176 27.36 -4.07 5.98
N PHE A 177 27.15 -3.08 5.12
CA PHE A 177 25.95 -2.96 4.31
C PHE A 177 26.14 -3.69 2.98
N HIS A 178 25.16 -4.50 2.62
CA HIS A 178 25.12 -5.29 1.39
C HIS A 178 23.78 -5.08 0.69
N GLY A 179 23.72 -5.44 -0.59
CA GLY A 179 22.49 -5.37 -1.39
C GLY A 179 21.80 -4.00 -1.32
N ALA A 180 20.48 -4.01 -1.35
CA ALA A 180 19.59 -2.87 -1.13
C ALA A 180 18.21 -3.43 -0.72
N PRO A 181 17.30 -2.61 -0.16
CA PRO A 181 15.95 -3.05 0.12
C PRO A 181 15.28 -3.51 -1.19
N GLY A 182 14.49 -4.58 -1.16
CA GLY A 182 13.92 -5.19 -2.35
C GLY A 182 14.84 -6.16 -3.11
N LYS A 183 16.17 -6.19 -2.82
CA LYS A 183 17.07 -7.16 -3.45
C LYS A 183 17.06 -8.50 -2.69
N PRO A 184 16.58 -9.60 -3.27
CA PRO A 184 16.59 -10.91 -2.61
C PRO A 184 18.01 -11.41 -2.35
N GLY A 185 18.18 -12.19 -1.28
CA GLY A 185 19.42 -12.93 -1.02
C GLY A 185 19.15 -14.32 -0.46
N ALA A 186 20.09 -15.24 -0.67
CA ALA A 186 19.99 -16.62 -0.23
C ALA A 186 20.42 -16.76 1.24
N PHE A 187 19.55 -17.34 2.06
CA PHE A 187 19.79 -17.67 3.47
C PHE A 187 19.65 -19.16 3.68
N THR A 188 20.69 -19.79 4.22
CA THR A 188 20.72 -21.22 4.52
C THR A 188 20.51 -21.44 6.01
N PHE A 189 19.44 -22.15 6.36
CA PHE A 189 19.11 -22.59 7.71
C PHE A 189 19.66 -23.99 7.92
N ASP A 190 20.32 -24.24 9.04
CA ASP A 190 20.85 -25.56 9.43
C ASP A 190 20.46 -25.87 10.88
N GLY A 191 20.32 -27.17 11.19
CA GLY A 191 19.77 -27.64 12.47
C GLY A 191 20.55 -27.23 13.70
N ASN A 192 21.80 -26.76 13.58
CA ASN A 192 22.61 -26.27 14.70
C ASN A 192 22.69 -27.29 15.85
N GLY A 193 22.96 -28.56 15.48
CA GLY A 193 23.00 -29.70 16.39
C GLY A 193 21.64 -30.28 16.79
N VAL A 194 20.54 -29.81 16.20
CA VAL A 194 19.19 -30.40 16.35
C VAL A 194 18.88 -31.31 15.17
N ASP A 195 19.41 -32.53 15.20
CA ASP A 195 19.26 -33.54 14.12
C ASP A 195 17.81 -34.02 13.92
N THR A 196 16.91 -33.66 14.83
CA THR A 196 15.48 -34.03 14.79
C THR A 196 14.56 -32.91 14.28
N ALA A 197 15.12 -31.76 13.87
CA ALA A 197 14.33 -30.64 13.38
C ALA A 197 13.73 -30.98 12.01
N VAL A 198 12.41 -31.06 11.91
CA VAL A 198 11.70 -31.32 10.64
C VAL A 198 11.27 -30.03 9.94
N ALA A 199 11.37 -28.89 10.62
CA ALA A 199 11.12 -27.59 10.05
C ALA A 199 11.86 -26.48 10.81
N TYR A 200 12.04 -25.34 10.14
CA TYR A 200 12.49 -24.08 10.73
C TYR A 200 11.41 -23.03 10.50
N ASP A 201 10.94 -22.38 11.55
CA ASP A 201 10.08 -21.20 11.42
C ASP A 201 10.95 -19.94 11.57
N TYR A 202 10.79 -18.94 10.70
CA TYR A 202 11.60 -17.73 10.69
C TYR A 202 10.79 -16.46 10.39
N GLY A 203 11.40 -15.30 10.62
CA GLY A 203 10.84 -13.99 10.25
C GLY A 203 11.83 -12.85 10.46
N LEU A 204 11.69 -11.78 9.67
CA LEU A 204 12.45 -10.55 9.85
C LEU A 204 11.82 -9.68 10.93
N GLN A 205 12.66 -9.01 11.72
CA GLN A 205 12.27 -8.04 12.76
C GLN A 205 11.39 -8.58 13.89
N GLY A 206 11.26 -9.90 14.04
CA GLY A 206 10.55 -10.48 15.18
C GLY A 206 9.98 -11.87 14.94
N ALA A 207 8.65 -11.96 14.82
CA ALA A 207 7.91 -13.22 14.94
C ALA A 207 8.32 -14.27 13.89
N CYS A 208 8.49 -15.52 14.33
CA CYS A 208 8.82 -16.67 13.49
C CYS A 208 7.54 -17.26 12.87
N GLU A 209 7.05 -16.67 11.78
CA GLU A 209 5.75 -17.00 11.16
C GLU A 209 5.90 -17.82 9.85
N THR A 210 7.02 -17.69 9.15
CA THR A 210 7.27 -18.38 7.90
C THR A 210 7.93 -19.73 8.15
N ARG A 211 7.35 -20.82 7.63
CA ARG A 211 7.88 -22.18 7.78
C ARG A 211 8.68 -22.61 6.54
N VAL A 212 9.82 -23.25 6.76
CA VAL A 212 10.58 -23.99 5.75
C VAL A 212 10.93 -25.39 6.26
N GLU A 213 10.91 -26.38 5.38
CA GLU A 213 11.18 -27.78 5.71
C GLU A 213 12.44 -28.27 4.97
N PRO A 214 13.47 -28.79 5.68
CA PRO A 214 14.61 -29.43 5.03
C PRO A 214 14.25 -30.81 4.46
N GLU A 215 14.98 -31.26 3.43
CA GLU A 215 14.76 -32.59 2.82
C GLU A 215 14.98 -33.75 3.81
N THR A 216 15.84 -33.55 4.79
CA THR A 216 16.12 -34.51 5.86
C THR A 216 16.08 -33.81 7.22
N PRO A 217 15.60 -34.48 8.28
CA PRO A 217 15.58 -33.89 9.62
C PRO A 217 16.97 -33.37 10.04
N GLY A 218 17.00 -32.14 10.57
CA GLY A 218 18.21 -31.42 10.97
C GLY A 218 19.08 -30.93 9.81
N GLY A 219 18.74 -31.27 8.57
CA GLY A 219 19.49 -30.90 7.39
C GLY A 219 19.37 -29.41 7.03
N PRO A 220 20.23 -28.94 6.11
CA PRO A 220 20.20 -27.57 5.64
C PRO A 220 19.03 -27.33 4.69
N VAL A 221 18.52 -26.10 4.66
CA VAL A 221 17.58 -25.62 3.65
C VAL A 221 17.84 -24.16 3.32
N THR A 222 17.86 -23.83 2.03
CA THR A 222 18.12 -22.47 1.54
C THR A 222 16.84 -21.84 1.04
N VAL A 223 16.58 -20.60 1.48
CA VAL A 223 15.44 -19.79 1.03
C VAL A 223 15.92 -18.42 0.57
N SER A 224 15.18 -17.82 -0.34
CA SER A 224 15.37 -16.42 -0.73
C SER A 224 14.60 -15.53 0.26
N ILE A 225 15.30 -14.59 0.89
CA ILE A 225 14.69 -13.57 1.76
C ILE A 225 14.97 -12.20 1.15
N THR A 226 13.91 -11.42 0.96
CA THR A 226 13.98 -10.05 0.46
C THR A 226 13.83 -9.07 1.62
N PRO A 227 14.90 -8.37 2.05
CA PRO A 227 14.76 -7.32 3.06
C PRO A 227 13.97 -6.14 2.50
N SER A 228 13.02 -5.61 3.26
CA SER A 228 12.20 -4.46 2.86
C SER A 228 12.72 -3.11 3.39
N ARG A 229 13.78 -3.11 4.22
CA ARG A 229 14.34 -1.89 4.79
C ARG A 229 15.85 -1.86 4.75
N SER A 230 16.39 -0.65 4.61
CA SER A 230 17.82 -0.39 4.74
C SER A 230 18.23 -0.41 6.22
N GLY A 231 19.54 -0.41 6.46
CA GLY A 231 20.09 -0.47 7.80
C GLY A 231 20.12 -1.90 8.38
N PRO A 232 20.19 -2.03 9.72
CA PRO A 232 20.27 -3.32 10.39
C PRO A 232 18.97 -4.13 10.24
N ASN A 233 19.11 -5.37 9.78
CA ASN A 233 18.05 -6.36 9.68
C ASN A 233 18.30 -7.53 10.65
N LEU A 234 17.22 -7.94 11.34
CA LEU A 234 17.25 -8.93 12.42
C LEU A 234 16.44 -10.16 12.00
N LEU A 235 17.11 -11.26 11.66
CA LEU A 235 16.45 -12.51 11.31
C LEU A 235 16.31 -13.39 12.55
N HIS A 236 15.07 -13.68 12.92
CA HIS A 236 14.74 -14.59 14.00
C HIS A 236 14.29 -15.94 13.45
N ALA A 237 14.61 -17.01 14.16
CA ALA A 237 14.17 -18.35 13.80
C ALA A 237 13.97 -19.25 15.03
N ARG A 238 13.29 -20.39 14.81
CA ARG A 238 13.17 -21.50 15.75
C ARG A 238 13.16 -22.84 15.02
N SER A 239 13.71 -23.87 15.66
CA SER A 239 13.65 -25.25 15.17
C SER A 239 12.36 -25.91 15.65
N VAL A 240 11.75 -26.73 14.80
CA VAL A 240 10.52 -27.48 15.09
C VAL A 240 10.76 -28.97 14.87
N ASP A 241 10.41 -29.81 15.85
CA ASP A 241 10.54 -31.27 15.75
C ASP A 241 9.28 -31.93 15.18
N ALA A 242 9.36 -33.25 14.94
CA ALA A 242 8.26 -34.04 14.40
C ALA A 242 7.03 -34.14 15.34
N TYR A 243 7.18 -33.81 16.62
CA TYR A 243 6.08 -33.78 17.61
C TYR A 243 5.38 -32.40 17.64
N GLY A 244 5.90 -31.41 16.90
CA GLY A 244 5.43 -30.04 16.90
C GLY A 244 5.99 -29.20 18.07
N ASN A 245 7.00 -29.68 18.79
CA ASN A 245 7.72 -28.85 19.76
C ASN A 245 8.64 -27.88 19.02
N SER A 246 8.82 -26.69 19.60
CA SER A 246 9.74 -25.69 19.06
C SER A 246 10.69 -25.12 20.11
N SER A 247 11.88 -24.72 19.66
CA SER A 247 12.74 -23.85 20.45
C SER A 247 12.10 -22.47 20.66
N GLY A 248 12.71 -21.62 21.49
CA GLY A 248 12.38 -20.19 21.46
C GLY A 248 12.65 -19.58 20.09
N CYS A 249 11.85 -18.60 19.68
CA CYS A 249 12.12 -17.76 18.52
C CYS A 249 13.25 -16.79 18.92
N GLY A 250 14.46 -17.06 18.44
CA GLY A 250 15.67 -16.32 18.82
C GLY A 250 16.26 -15.58 17.63
N LEU A 251 17.01 -14.52 17.88
CA LEU A 251 17.82 -13.84 16.87
C LEU A 251 18.93 -14.77 16.41
N VAL A 252 18.89 -15.22 15.15
CA VAL A 252 19.84 -16.19 14.58
C VAL A 252 20.82 -15.56 13.59
N HIS A 253 20.46 -14.43 12.99
CA HIS A 253 21.32 -13.73 12.04
C HIS A 253 21.04 -12.22 12.03
N THR A 254 22.10 -11.43 11.95
CA THR A 254 22.03 -9.96 11.82
C THR A 254 22.78 -9.56 10.57
N PHE A 255 22.21 -8.70 9.74
CA PHE A 255 22.86 -8.28 8.50
C PHE A 255 22.51 -6.82 8.19
N GLY A 256 23.45 -6.09 7.58
CA GLY A 256 23.23 -4.72 7.14
C GLY A 256 22.75 -4.69 5.69
N VAL A 257 21.70 -3.92 5.42
CA VAL A 257 21.21 -3.63 4.06
C VAL A 257 21.57 -2.19 3.71
N ALA A 258 22.18 -1.95 2.56
CA ALA A 258 22.53 -0.59 2.14
C ALA A 258 21.28 0.29 1.99
N PRO A 259 21.39 1.63 2.11
CA PRO A 259 20.33 2.50 1.61
C PRO A 259 20.11 2.28 0.10
N PRO A 260 18.94 2.66 -0.43
CA PRO A 260 18.73 2.71 -1.86
C PRO A 260 19.83 3.55 -2.52
N ALA A 261 20.29 3.15 -3.70
CA ALA A 261 21.29 3.94 -4.42
C ALA A 261 20.69 5.31 -4.81
N ASP A 262 21.50 6.36 -4.66
CA ASP A 262 21.16 7.69 -5.15
C ASP A 262 20.94 7.66 -6.68
N PRO A 263 20.24 8.65 -7.25
CA PRO A 263 20.13 8.78 -8.71
C PRO A 263 21.52 8.78 -9.36
N VAL A 264 21.62 8.17 -10.53
CA VAL A 264 22.83 8.23 -11.33
C VAL A 264 23.01 9.58 -11.99
N ALA A 265 21.94 10.38 -12.17
CA ALA A 265 21.98 11.77 -12.65
C ALA A 265 20.86 12.62 -12.02
N HIS A 266 21.14 13.89 -11.79
CA HIS A 266 20.15 14.89 -11.36
C HIS A 266 20.46 16.23 -12.01
N PHE A 267 19.57 16.72 -12.89
CA PHE A 267 19.63 18.07 -13.44
C PHE A 267 18.53 18.91 -12.78
N PRO A 268 18.88 19.77 -11.80
CA PRO A 268 17.89 20.61 -11.12
C PRO A 268 17.24 21.62 -12.07
N LEU A 269 17.99 22.11 -13.07
CA LEU A 269 17.57 23.15 -14.02
C LEU A 269 17.36 24.53 -13.36
N ASP A 270 18.18 24.81 -12.34
CA ASP A 270 18.16 26.03 -11.53
C ASP A 270 19.22 27.08 -11.95
N GLU A 271 19.86 26.92 -13.12
CA GLU A 271 20.91 27.84 -13.57
C GLU A 271 20.38 29.24 -13.93
N GLY A 272 19.19 29.33 -14.50
CA GLY A 272 18.48 30.58 -14.82
C GLY A 272 19.08 31.43 -15.95
N GLU A 273 20.30 31.14 -16.40
CA GLU A 273 20.96 31.76 -17.53
C GLU A 273 21.98 30.82 -18.20
N GLY A 274 22.47 31.21 -19.38
CA GLY A 274 23.45 30.42 -20.14
C GLY A 274 22.81 29.29 -20.96
N ASP A 275 23.67 28.40 -21.46
CA ASP A 275 23.34 27.35 -22.44
C ASP A 275 23.67 25.93 -21.92
N ALA A 276 23.84 25.74 -20.62
CA ALA A 276 24.13 24.44 -20.04
C ALA A 276 23.47 24.26 -18.67
N SER A 277 23.22 23.00 -18.31
CA SER A 277 22.82 22.59 -16.97
C SER A 277 23.79 21.55 -16.42
N ALA A 278 24.16 21.70 -15.14
CA ALA A 278 25.07 20.80 -14.46
C ALA A 278 24.33 19.61 -13.85
N ASP A 279 24.98 18.45 -13.88
CA ASP A 279 24.52 17.29 -13.13
C ASP A 279 24.99 17.37 -11.68
N ALA A 280 24.05 17.39 -10.74
CA ALA A 280 24.34 17.45 -9.31
C ALA A 280 24.93 16.13 -8.76
N MET A 281 24.83 15.02 -9.49
CA MET A 281 25.36 13.70 -9.08
C MET A 281 26.76 13.42 -9.61
N VAL A 282 27.19 14.11 -10.68
CA VAL A 282 28.47 13.87 -11.35
C VAL A 282 29.10 15.20 -11.76
N ASP A 283 30.11 15.65 -11.01
CA ASP A 283 30.75 16.99 -11.13
C ASP A 283 31.10 17.42 -12.57
N ASP A 284 31.53 16.49 -13.44
CA ASP A 284 31.98 16.79 -14.81
C ASP A 284 30.92 16.52 -15.89
N ARG A 285 29.72 16.04 -15.53
CA ARG A 285 28.64 15.82 -16.50
C ARG A 285 27.78 17.07 -16.60
N VAL A 286 27.63 17.57 -17.83
CA VAL A 286 26.78 18.70 -18.16
C VAL A 286 25.87 18.34 -19.33
N ALA A 287 24.67 18.91 -19.35
CA ALA A 287 23.80 18.91 -20.52
C ALA A 287 23.89 20.28 -21.18
N THR A 288 24.33 20.35 -22.44
CA THR A 288 24.55 21.59 -23.19
C THR A 288 23.49 21.77 -24.27
N ALA A 289 23.07 23.01 -24.49
CA ALA A 289 22.04 23.35 -25.44
C ALA A 289 22.47 23.09 -26.89
N VAL A 290 21.56 22.48 -27.65
CA VAL A 290 21.59 22.42 -29.10
C VAL A 290 20.32 23.10 -29.61
N GLY A 291 20.48 24.23 -30.30
CA GLY A 291 19.37 25.11 -30.66
C GLY A 291 19.16 26.23 -29.65
N GLY A 292 17.97 26.84 -29.65
CA GLY A 292 17.62 27.89 -28.71
C GLY A 292 16.92 27.33 -27.49
N ILE A 293 17.38 27.70 -26.31
CA ILE A 293 16.69 27.47 -25.03
C ILE A 293 16.43 28.80 -24.33
N ASP A 294 15.40 28.82 -23.49
CA ASP A 294 15.08 29.97 -22.63
C ASP A 294 14.93 29.48 -21.18
N TRP A 295 15.29 30.32 -20.22
CA TRP A 295 15.05 30.06 -18.80
C TRP A 295 13.76 30.76 -18.35
N THR A 296 12.92 30.04 -17.63
CA THR A 296 11.62 30.52 -17.12
C THR A 296 11.47 30.21 -15.63
N ARG A 297 10.36 30.63 -15.03
CA ARG A 297 9.99 30.27 -13.66
C ARG A 297 9.82 28.75 -13.56
N GLY A 298 10.55 28.13 -12.65
CA GLY A 298 10.46 26.69 -12.33
C GLY A 298 9.32 26.35 -11.39
N ARG A 299 9.21 25.06 -11.06
CA ARG A 299 8.26 24.54 -10.06
C ARG A 299 8.75 24.83 -8.64
N ALA A 300 10.01 24.55 -8.36
CA ALA A 300 10.60 24.73 -7.05
C ALA A 300 12.01 25.33 -7.19
N GLY A 301 12.42 26.17 -6.24
CA GLY A 301 13.76 26.76 -6.25
C GLY A 301 14.76 26.10 -5.30
N VAL A 302 16.04 26.41 -5.52
CA VAL A 302 17.16 25.89 -4.75
C VAL A 302 17.00 26.13 -3.24
N HIS A 303 17.31 25.10 -2.45
CA HIS A 303 17.47 25.21 -0.99
C HIS A 303 18.86 25.75 -0.64
N GLU A 304 19.05 27.08 -0.58
CA GLU A 304 20.31 27.67 -0.16
C GLU A 304 20.35 27.99 1.36
N GLY A 305 21.28 27.39 2.08
CA GLY A 305 21.94 28.05 3.23
C GLY A 305 21.13 28.31 4.52
N GLY A 306 19.90 27.82 4.63
CA GLY A 306 19.17 27.76 5.90
C GLY A 306 17.98 28.73 6.01
N THR A 307 16.83 28.11 6.26
CA THR A 307 15.50 28.63 6.65
C THR A 307 14.58 29.27 5.62
N GLU A 308 14.99 29.48 4.37
CA GLU A 308 14.06 29.93 3.33
C GLU A 308 14.38 29.21 2.00
N TYR A 309 13.37 28.60 1.37
CA TYR A 309 13.48 28.22 -0.05
C TYR A 309 13.70 29.51 -0.84
N ARG A 310 14.52 29.48 -1.89
CA ARG A 310 14.37 30.52 -2.91
C ARG A 310 12.95 30.39 -3.47
N LEU A 311 12.15 31.41 -3.24
CA LEU A 311 10.90 31.71 -3.95
C LEU A 311 11.22 32.07 -5.42
N ALA A 312 12.10 31.35 -6.11
CA ALA A 312 12.43 31.56 -7.53
C ALA A 312 13.30 30.39 -7.98
N GLY A 313 12.66 29.26 -8.25
CA GLY A 313 13.27 28.21 -9.06
C GLY A 313 13.28 28.60 -10.51
N THR A 314 14.21 28.04 -11.28
CA THR A 314 14.16 28.18 -12.73
C THR A 314 13.83 26.85 -13.38
N ALA A 315 13.36 26.92 -14.61
CA ALA A 315 13.16 25.76 -15.45
C ALA A 315 13.63 26.11 -16.86
N VAL A 316 13.95 25.09 -17.64
CA VAL A 316 14.36 25.27 -19.03
C VAL A 316 13.16 25.10 -19.96
N SER A 317 12.99 26.04 -20.88
CA SER A 317 12.12 25.88 -22.04
C SER A 317 12.95 25.51 -23.27
N THR A 318 12.56 24.41 -23.90
CA THR A 318 13.28 23.82 -25.04
C THR A 318 12.38 23.74 -26.27
N ALA A 319 11.49 24.71 -26.46
CA ALA A 319 10.58 24.74 -27.61
C ALA A 319 11.31 24.89 -28.96
N ASN A 320 12.56 25.39 -28.96
CA ASN A 320 13.36 25.66 -30.15
C ASN A 320 14.74 24.96 -30.12
N GLY A 321 14.90 23.93 -29.28
CA GLY A 321 16.18 23.28 -29.03
C GLY A 321 16.04 22.12 -28.05
N ALA A 322 17.16 21.69 -27.48
CA ALA A 322 17.20 20.68 -26.43
C ALA A 322 18.51 20.84 -25.63
N LEU A 323 18.55 20.33 -24.40
CA LEU A 323 19.81 20.10 -23.70
C LEU A 323 20.29 18.67 -23.94
N ARG A 324 21.60 18.49 -24.15
CA ARG A 324 22.19 17.18 -24.47
C ARG A 324 23.47 16.96 -23.68
N THR A 325 23.60 15.78 -23.10
CA THR A 325 24.86 15.31 -22.52
C THR A 325 25.84 14.86 -23.61
N GLU A 326 27.13 14.73 -23.29
CA GLU A 326 28.12 14.23 -24.25
C GLU A 326 28.07 12.70 -24.47
N ALA A 327 27.48 11.97 -23.51
CA ALA A 327 27.52 10.51 -23.40
C ALA A 327 26.22 10.00 -22.76
N PRO A 328 25.91 8.69 -22.86
CA PRO A 328 24.72 8.13 -22.22
C PRO A 328 24.77 8.31 -20.71
N VAL A 329 23.60 8.45 -20.11
CA VAL A 329 23.42 8.61 -18.67
C VAL A 329 23.05 7.28 -18.00
N VAL A 330 22.31 6.42 -18.72
CA VAL A 330 21.81 5.14 -18.19
C VAL A 330 21.97 4.03 -19.22
N ASP A 331 21.92 2.77 -18.79
CA ASP A 331 21.87 1.61 -19.67
C ASP A 331 20.41 1.29 -20.04
N THR A 332 20.02 1.46 -21.31
CA THR A 332 18.62 1.29 -21.70
C THR A 332 18.19 -0.16 -21.92
N ASP A 333 19.11 -1.13 -21.90
CA ASP A 333 18.73 -2.55 -21.86
C ASP A 333 18.60 -3.10 -20.43
N GLY A 334 19.10 -2.33 -19.44
CA GLY A 334 19.01 -2.64 -18.03
C GLY A 334 17.75 -2.10 -17.35
N THR A 335 17.65 -2.35 -16.05
CA THR A 335 16.62 -1.75 -15.20
C THR A 335 16.93 -0.28 -14.95
N PHE A 336 15.98 0.62 -15.21
CA PHE A 336 16.16 2.04 -14.97
C PHE A 336 14.84 2.78 -14.68
N THR A 337 14.97 3.95 -14.08
CA THR A 337 13.86 4.91 -13.90
C THR A 337 14.30 6.29 -14.36
N VAL A 338 13.43 7.01 -15.08
CA VAL A 338 13.61 8.42 -15.42
C VAL A 338 12.43 9.23 -14.91
N SER A 339 12.67 10.43 -14.40
CA SER A 339 11.64 11.35 -13.94
C SER A 339 11.93 12.79 -14.35
N ALA A 340 10.88 13.55 -14.62
CA ALA A 340 10.93 14.99 -14.76
C ALA A 340 9.64 15.63 -14.26
N TRP A 341 9.77 16.84 -13.73
CA TRP A 341 8.67 17.79 -13.68
C TRP A 341 8.61 18.56 -14.99
N LEU A 342 7.41 18.66 -15.55
CA LEU A 342 7.20 19.34 -16.82
C LEU A 342 5.92 20.17 -16.80
N ARG A 343 5.94 21.26 -17.57
CA ARG A 343 4.76 22.03 -17.93
C ARG A 343 4.64 21.98 -19.44
N LEU A 344 3.50 21.53 -19.94
CA LEU A 344 3.17 21.53 -21.37
C LEU A 344 2.29 22.75 -21.66
N ASP A 345 2.67 23.61 -22.59
CA ASP A 345 1.94 24.85 -22.89
C ASP A 345 1.09 24.72 -24.17
N ASP A 346 1.43 23.78 -25.07
CA ASP A 346 0.71 23.51 -26.32
C ASP A 346 0.54 21.99 -26.56
N THR A 347 -0.63 21.60 -27.07
CA THR A 347 -1.01 20.21 -27.38
C THR A 347 -1.08 19.92 -28.87
N GLY A 348 -0.64 20.86 -29.72
CA GLY A 348 -0.80 20.80 -31.18
C GLY A 348 0.01 19.71 -31.87
N ASP A 349 1.18 19.37 -31.33
CA ASP A 349 2.13 18.41 -31.91
C ASP A 349 2.66 17.45 -30.82
N ASP A 350 3.11 16.27 -31.25
CA ASP A 350 3.83 15.34 -30.38
C ASP A 350 5.13 15.97 -29.87
N ALA A 351 5.45 15.72 -28.60
CA ALA A 351 6.63 16.26 -27.95
C ALA A 351 7.34 15.22 -27.07
N VAL A 352 8.67 15.26 -27.03
CA VAL A 352 9.51 14.41 -26.18
C VAL A 352 10.16 15.29 -25.10
N VAL A 353 9.97 14.94 -23.84
CA VAL A 353 10.61 15.63 -22.71
C VAL A 353 11.95 15.01 -22.36
N LEU A 354 12.05 13.68 -22.34
CA LEU A 354 13.28 12.97 -22.00
C LEU A 354 13.50 11.84 -23.00
N SER A 355 14.76 11.67 -23.40
CA SER A 355 15.19 10.52 -24.19
C SER A 355 16.68 10.22 -23.96
N GLN A 356 17.11 9.03 -24.37
CA GLN A 356 18.52 8.74 -24.62
C GLN A 356 18.67 8.26 -26.06
N ASP A 357 19.48 8.97 -26.84
CA ASP A 357 19.55 8.78 -28.28
C ASP A 357 20.42 7.58 -28.67
N GLY A 358 20.01 6.86 -29.72
CA GLY A 358 20.86 6.00 -30.54
C GLY A 358 21.35 6.73 -31.79
N GLU A 359 21.76 6.00 -32.83
CA GLU A 359 22.14 6.58 -34.12
C GLU A 359 20.92 6.97 -34.97
N ALA A 360 19.84 6.19 -34.94
CA ALA A 360 18.66 6.38 -35.79
C ALA A 360 17.38 6.70 -35.02
N VAL A 361 17.21 6.13 -33.81
CA VAL A 361 16.07 6.37 -32.91
C VAL A 361 16.56 6.54 -31.47
N SER A 362 15.68 6.98 -30.56
CA SER A 362 15.99 7.01 -29.12
C SER A 362 15.71 5.66 -28.46
N GLY A 363 16.55 5.24 -27.51
CA GLY A 363 16.39 4.02 -26.70
C GLY A 363 15.16 4.05 -25.80
N PHE A 364 14.73 5.23 -25.37
CA PHE A 364 13.39 5.46 -24.83
C PHE A 364 12.95 6.89 -25.15
N ARG A 365 11.64 7.14 -25.04
CA ARG A 365 11.03 8.47 -25.12
C ARG A 365 9.94 8.59 -24.06
N LEU A 366 10.04 9.62 -23.23
CA LEU A 366 8.98 10.07 -22.33
C LEU A 366 8.43 11.38 -22.88
N GLY A 367 7.10 11.52 -22.99
CA GLY A 367 6.54 12.71 -23.64
C GLY A 367 5.02 12.77 -23.74
N TYR A 368 4.55 13.56 -24.70
CA TYR A 368 3.14 13.80 -25.02
C TYR A 368 2.84 13.38 -26.46
N ASP A 369 1.72 12.68 -26.63
CA ASP A 369 1.17 12.26 -27.93
C ASP A 369 -0.09 13.08 -28.24
N ALA A 370 -0.07 13.83 -29.35
CA ALA A 370 -1.13 14.77 -29.72
C ALA A 370 -2.38 14.08 -30.27
N ASP A 371 -2.21 12.92 -30.91
CA ASP A 371 -3.32 12.13 -31.46
C ASP A 371 -4.10 11.45 -30.32
N GLU A 372 -3.39 10.84 -29.36
CA GLU A 372 -4.00 10.20 -28.18
C GLU A 372 -4.39 11.20 -27.08
N LYS A 373 -3.78 12.40 -27.09
CA LYS A 373 -3.89 13.41 -26.03
C LYS A 373 -3.49 12.86 -24.67
N ALA A 374 -2.42 12.09 -24.65
CA ALA A 374 -1.95 11.35 -23.50
C ALA A 374 -0.45 11.55 -23.29
N TRP A 375 -0.03 11.44 -22.03
CA TRP A 375 1.38 11.23 -21.72
C TRP A 375 1.78 9.81 -22.15
N TYR A 376 3.01 9.61 -22.58
CA TYR A 376 3.48 8.28 -22.96
C TYR A 376 4.91 8.02 -22.50
N PHE A 377 5.20 6.73 -22.30
CA PHE A 377 6.55 6.19 -22.22
C PHE A 377 6.70 5.10 -23.28
N ASP A 378 7.75 5.19 -24.08
CA ASP A 378 7.98 4.37 -25.27
C ASP A 378 9.43 3.90 -25.33
N ALA A 379 9.66 2.66 -25.77
CA ALA A 379 10.97 2.13 -26.09
C ALA A 379 10.93 1.22 -27.33
N PRO A 380 11.82 1.41 -28.33
CA PRO A 380 12.00 0.50 -29.45
C PRO A 380 12.84 -0.73 -29.07
N THR A 381 12.73 -1.79 -29.87
CA THR A 381 13.50 -3.03 -29.70
C THR A 381 14.90 -3.00 -30.33
N ALA A 382 15.22 -1.99 -31.13
CA ALA A 382 16.51 -1.83 -31.82
C ALA A 382 16.69 -0.39 -32.36
N ASP A 383 17.94 -0.04 -32.71
CA ASP A 383 18.29 1.20 -33.39
C ASP A 383 17.90 1.20 -34.88
N ASP A 384 16.60 1.12 -35.15
CA ASP A 384 16.03 1.12 -36.50
C ASP A 384 14.69 1.88 -36.47
N PRO A 385 14.47 2.88 -37.35
CA PRO A 385 13.18 3.56 -37.45
C PRO A 385 11.99 2.63 -37.78
N ALA A 386 12.26 1.40 -38.24
CA ALA A 386 11.27 0.37 -38.47
C ALA A 386 11.18 -0.68 -37.35
N ALA A 387 11.93 -0.53 -36.25
CA ALA A 387 11.87 -1.42 -35.09
C ALA A 387 10.46 -1.44 -34.48
N ALA A 388 10.12 -2.54 -33.82
CA ALA A 388 8.91 -2.59 -33.02
C ALA A 388 9.08 -1.73 -31.77
N HIS A 389 8.03 -1.01 -31.40
CA HIS A 389 7.97 -0.16 -30.22
C HIS A 389 7.00 -0.75 -29.20
N THR A 390 7.41 -0.76 -27.93
CA THR A 390 6.50 -0.93 -26.80
C THR A 390 6.17 0.46 -26.26
N ARG A 391 4.88 0.73 -26.06
CA ARG A 391 4.40 2.03 -25.56
C ARG A 391 3.35 1.83 -24.48
N VAL A 392 3.44 2.67 -23.46
CA VAL A 392 2.44 2.86 -22.40
C VAL A 392 1.93 4.29 -22.50
N SER A 393 0.60 4.46 -22.54
CA SER A 393 -0.06 5.78 -22.58
C SER A 393 -0.88 6.03 -21.31
N SER A 394 -0.96 7.28 -20.88
CA SER A 394 -1.71 7.66 -19.68
C SER A 394 -3.22 7.58 -19.87
N THR A 395 -3.94 7.32 -18.77
CA THR A 395 -5.41 7.47 -18.74
C THR A 395 -5.84 8.77 -18.09
N ALA A 396 -4.96 9.37 -17.28
CA ALA A 396 -5.13 10.71 -16.74
C ALA A 396 -5.17 11.76 -17.87
N PRO A 397 -6.07 12.78 -17.76
CA PRO A 397 -6.16 13.84 -18.74
C PRO A 397 -4.92 14.75 -18.69
N VAL A 398 -4.42 15.11 -19.87
CA VAL A 398 -3.34 16.11 -20.02
C VAL A 398 -3.88 17.52 -19.79
N ARG A 399 -3.13 18.33 -19.04
CA ARG A 399 -3.50 19.72 -18.75
C ARG A 399 -2.38 20.67 -19.11
N THR A 400 -2.73 21.67 -19.92
CA THR A 400 -1.77 22.68 -20.34
C THR A 400 -1.52 23.73 -19.26
N GLY A 401 -0.33 24.31 -19.23
CA GLY A 401 0.07 25.35 -18.28
C GLY A 401 0.25 24.86 -16.85
N ALA A 402 0.09 23.57 -16.57
CA ALA A 402 0.23 22.98 -15.24
C ALA A 402 1.49 22.12 -15.12
N TRP A 403 2.23 22.30 -14.02
CA TRP A 403 3.28 21.36 -13.64
C TRP A 403 2.70 19.97 -13.42
N THR A 404 3.31 18.98 -14.04
CA THR A 404 2.95 17.56 -14.00
C THR A 404 4.24 16.76 -13.83
N GLN A 405 4.24 15.78 -12.94
CA GLN A 405 5.37 14.86 -12.80
C GLN A 405 5.14 13.63 -13.67
N LEU A 406 6.15 13.26 -14.46
CA LEU A 406 6.18 11.98 -15.14
C LEU A 406 7.30 11.11 -14.59
N ILE A 407 7.04 9.81 -14.47
CA ILE A 407 8.05 8.78 -14.25
C ILE A 407 7.87 7.69 -15.31
N GLY A 408 8.94 7.38 -16.03
CA GLY A 408 9.06 6.19 -16.86
C GLY A 408 9.96 5.16 -16.18
N VAL A 409 9.51 3.90 -16.12
CA VAL A 409 10.27 2.78 -15.55
C VAL A 409 10.46 1.68 -16.57
N HIS A 410 11.65 1.10 -16.60
CA HIS A 410 11.96 -0.15 -17.30
C HIS A 410 12.54 -1.15 -16.31
N ASP A 411 11.95 -2.35 -16.22
CA ASP A 411 12.47 -3.46 -15.43
C ASP A 411 12.97 -4.57 -16.35
N ALA A 412 14.29 -4.72 -16.46
CA ALA A 412 14.90 -5.74 -17.30
C ALA A 412 14.73 -7.16 -16.75
N ASP A 413 14.44 -7.34 -15.46
CA ASP A 413 14.22 -8.68 -14.88
C ASP A 413 12.86 -9.26 -15.28
N THR A 414 11.85 -8.38 -15.45
CA THR A 414 10.48 -8.77 -15.83
C THR A 414 10.10 -8.40 -17.27
N GLY A 415 10.88 -7.54 -17.92
CA GLY A 415 10.55 -6.94 -19.22
C GLY A 415 9.47 -5.86 -19.14
N GLU A 416 9.21 -5.27 -17.96
CA GLU A 416 8.12 -4.31 -17.81
C GLU A 416 8.55 -2.87 -18.17
N LEU A 417 7.80 -2.20 -19.05
CA LEU A 417 7.77 -0.74 -19.17
C LEU A 417 6.55 -0.21 -18.42
N GLY A 418 6.72 0.82 -17.58
CA GLY A 418 5.64 1.44 -16.82
C GLY A 418 5.67 2.96 -16.86
N LEU A 419 4.50 3.57 -16.66
CA LEU A 419 4.31 5.02 -16.63
C LEU A 419 3.55 5.45 -15.39
N TYR A 420 4.06 6.47 -14.70
CA TYR A 420 3.36 7.18 -13.62
C TYR A 420 3.17 8.65 -14.02
N VAL A 421 2.01 9.20 -13.65
CA VAL A 421 1.67 10.62 -13.81
C VAL A 421 1.26 11.15 -12.45
N ASP A 422 1.93 12.20 -11.97
CA ASP A 422 1.75 12.77 -10.64
C ASP A 422 1.78 11.66 -9.56
N GLY A 423 2.72 10.72 -9.67
CA GLY A 423 2.88 9.59 -8.74
C GLY A 423 1.80 8.49 -8.82
N SER A 424 0.78 8.65 -9.67
CA SER A 424 -0.26 7.63 -9.91
C SER A 424 0.12 6.72 -11.07
N HIS A 425 0.12 5.40 -10.85
CA HIS A 425 0.41 4.40 -11.89
C HIS A 425 -0.65 4.44 -13.01
N GLN A 426 -0.21 4.65 -14.25
CA GLN A 426 -1.09 4.76 -15.41
C GLN A 426 -1.23 3.47 -16.21
N GLY A 427 -0.21 2.62 -16.18
CA GLY A 427 -0.20 1.37 -16.92
C GLY A 427 1.21 0.81 -17.10
N ALA A 428 1.25 -0.41 -17.61
CA ALA A 428 2.48 -1.11 -17.93
C ALA A 428 2.31 -1.97 -19.19
N ALA A 429 3.42 -2.27 -19.87
CA ALA A 429 3.48 -3.12 -21.04
C ALA A 429 4.78 -3.95 -21.07
N GLU A 430 4.71 -5.16 -21.64
CA GLU A 430 5.87 -6.05 -21.80
C GLU A 430 6.75 -5.57 -22.98
N HIS A 431 8.04 -5.45 -22.72
CA HIS A 431 9.08 -5.03 -23.64
C HIS A 431 10.13 -6.14 -23.77
N ASP A 432 10.12 -6.79 -24.94
CA ASP A 432 11.03 -7.89 -25.25
C ASP A 432 12.38 -7.42 -25.87
N GLY A 433 12.67 -6.11 -25.81
CA GLY A 433 13.86 -5.51 -26.39
C GLY A 433 15.04 -5.46 -25.42
N ALA A 434 16.23 -5.84 -25.88
CA ALA A 434 17.49 -5.73 -25.12
C ALA A 434 18.47 -4.86 -25.91
N TRP A 435 18.08 -3.61 -26.16
CA TRP A 435 18.91 -2.65 -26.89
C TRP A 435 19.34 -1.49 -26.00
N ASN A 436 20.65 -1.34 -25.83
CA ASN A 436 21.25 -0.20 -25.16
C ASN A 436 21.58 0.92 -26.16
N ALA A 437 20.95 2.09 -26.00
CA ALA A 437 21.24 3.29 -26.77
C ALA A 437 22.47 4.01 -26.21
N GLU A 438 23.59 3.99 -26.94
CA GLU A 438 24.89 4.49 -26.46
C GLU A 438 25.13 6.00 -26.73
N GLY A 439 24.12 6.75 -27.14
CA GLY A 439 24.21 8.18 -27.44
C GLY A 439 23.79 9.08 -26.27
N ALA A 440 23.66 10.38 -26.56
CA ALA A 440 23.41 11.41 -25.56
C ALA A 440 22.05 11.22 -24.86
N PHE A 441 22.01 11.46 -23.55
CA PHE A 441 20.77 11.78 -22.85
C PHE A 441 20.31 13.21 -23.21
N VAL A 442 19.02 13.36 -23.51
CA VAL A 442 18.42 14.58 -24.06
C VAL A 442 17.26 15.03 -23.19
N ILE A 443 17.25 16.32 -22.85
CA ILE A 443 16.14 17.00 -22.20
C ILE A 443 15.50 17.94 -23.23
N GLY A 444 14.23 17.72 -23.53
CA GLY A 444 13.45 18.53 -24.45
C GLY A 444 13.49 18.11 -25.91
N GLY A 445 13.79 16.83 -26.21
CA GLY A 445 13.82 16.30 -27.57
C GLY A 445 14.28 14.84 -27.64
N GLY A 446 14.54 14.34 -28.84
CA GLY A 446 15.08 12.99 -29.10
C GLY A 446 15.06 12.62 -30.59
N HIS A 447 15.65 11.49 -30.94
CA HIS A 447 15.55 10.90 -32.28
C HIS A 447 14.25 10.09 -32.48
N GLY A 448 13.49 10.38 -33.55
CA GLY A 448 12.23 9.73 -33.90
C GLY A 448 11.33 10.60 -34.82
N PRO A 449 10.11 10.15 -35.19
CA PRO A 449 9.22 10.87 -36.11
C PRO A 449 8.53 12.15 -35.56
N GLN A 450 8.92 12.66 -34.38
CA GLN A 450 8.18 13.70 -33.62
C GLN A 450 8.88 15.07 -33.57
N GLY A 451 8.14 16.12 -33.19
CA GLY A 451 8.33 17.54 -33.50
C GLY A 451 9.53 18.30 -32.89
N PRO A 452 9.60 19.64 -33.09
CA PRO A 452 10.82 20.47 -33.03
C PRO A 452 11.41 20.81 -31.63
N GLY A 453 10.93 20.17 -30.56
CA GLY A 453 11.33 20.43 -29.17
C GLY A 453 10.17 20.21 -28.20
N TRP A 454 10.37 20.47 -26.90
CA TRP A 454 9.31 20.43 -25.90
C TRP A 454 8.59 21.78 -25.77
N PRO A 455 7.28 21.89 -26.08
CA PRO A 455 6.54 23.14 -26.03
C PRO A 455 6.08 23.43 -24.59
N GLY A 456 7.00 23.94 -23.78
CA GLY A 456 6.73 24.34 -22.41
C GLY A 456 8.02 24.44 -21.59
N ALA A 457 7.99 23.97 -20.34
CA ALA A 457 9.13 24.02 -19.42
C ALA A 457 9.42 22.65 -18.81
N VAL A 458 10.69 22.39 -18.47
CA VAL A 458 11.18 21.16 -17.82
C VAL A 458 12.00 21.55 -16.60
N ASP A 459 11.84 20.80 -15.52
CA ASP A 459 12.43 21.05 -14.21
C ASP A 459 12.73 19.72 -13.49
N HIS A 460 13.70 19.69 -12.57
CA HIS A 460 14.02 18.56 -11.69
C HIS A 460 14.07 17.19 -12.41
N VAL A 461 15.03 17.02 -13.31
CA VAL A 461 15.23 15.76 -14.05
C VAL A 461 16.10 14.81 -13.24
N LEU A 462 15.61 13.60 -12.99
CA LEU A 462 16.33 12.57 -12.25
C LEU A 462 16.38 11.26 -13.05
N VAL A 463 17.51 10.57 -12.96
CA VAL A 463 17.72 9.25 -13.59
C VAL A 463 18.30 8.29 -12.57
N TRP A 464 17.75 7.09 -12.49
CA TRP A 464 18.21 5.99 -11.65
C TRP A 464 18.51 4.76 -12.50
N ASP A 465 19.54 4.00 -12.13
CA ASP A 465 19.87 2.67 -12.69
C ASP A 465 19.16 1.54 -11.91
N ARG A 466 17.97 1.85 -11.38
CA ARG A 466 17.14 0.95 -10.58
C ARG A 466 15.67 1.40 -10.64
N LEU A 467 14.79 0.52 -10.19
CA LEU A 467 13.40 0.88 -9.88
C LEU A 467 13.33 1.74 -8.61
N LEU A 468 12.31 2.59 -8.57
CA LEU A 468 11.88 3.30 -7.38
C LEU A 468 10.93 2.43 -6.54
N TYR A 469 10.92 2.61 -5.22
CA TYR A 469 9.89 2.01 -4.39
C TYR A 469 8.52 2.63 -4.71
N THR A 470 7.56 1.76 -4.99
CA THR A 470 6.16 2.12 -5.26
C THR A 470 5.28 2.01 -4.01
N GLU A 471 5.77 1.34 -2.98
CA GLU A 471 5.08 1.13 -1.71
C GLU A 471 5.71 1.96 -0.59
N ASP A 472 4.90 2.33 0.41
CA ASP A 472 5.35 3.03 1.61
C ASP A 472 6.45 2.24 2.32
N THR A 473 7.51 2.95 2.70
CA THR A 473 8.75 2.34 3.16
C THR A 473 9.44 3.20 4.18
N THR A 474 10.06 2.57 5.18
CA THR A 474 10.89 3.27 6.16
C THR A 474 12.25 3.70 5.59
N THR A 475 12.51 3.48 4.30
CA THR A 475 13.77 3.84 3.64
C THR A 475 13.81 5.30 3.22
N THR A 476 12.65 5.91 2.99
CA THR A 476 12.50 7.34 2.70
C THR A 476 12.37 8.13 4.00
N PHE A 477 12.64 9.43 3.95
CA PHE A 477 12.53 10.28 5.12
C PHE A 477 11.07 10.47 5.55
N SER A 478 10.16 10.55 4.59
CA SER A 478 8.72 10.70 4.85
C SER A 478 8.03 9.41 5.34
N GLY A 479 8.66 8.25 5.14
CA GLY A 479 8.00 6.95 5.31
C GLY A 479 7.11 6.54 4.13
N ARG A 480 7.06 7.35 3.06
CA ARG A 480 6.26 7.13 1.86
C ARG A 480 7.07 6.51 0.73
N SER A 481 6.41 6.07 -0.34
CA SER A 481 7.11 5.55 -1.52
C SER A 481 7.96 6.62 -2.21
N GLU A 482 9.01 6.22 -2.94
CA GLU A 482 9.84 7.16 -3.71
C GLU A 482 9.06 7.80 -4.86
N VAL A 483 8.11 7.04 -5.45
CA VAL A 483 7.18 7.56 -6.46
C VAL A 483 6.28 8.65 -5.89
N TRP A 484 5.80 8.48 -4.65
CA TRP A 484 5.03 9.49 -3.94
C TRP A 484 5.87 10.74 -3.63
N GLU A 485 7.09 10.57 -3.13
CA GLU A 485 7.97 11.70 -2.82
C GLU A 485 8.28 12.52 -4.08
N ALA A 486 8.63 11.87 -5.19
CA ALA A 486 8.91 12.55 -6.46
C ALA A 486 7.72 13.38 -6.99
N ALA A 487 6.48 12.99 -6.68
CA ALA A 487 5.26 13.65 -7.15
C ALA A 487 4.71 14.71 -6.18
N THR A 488 5.06 14.64 -4.89
CA THR A 488 4.45 15.49 -3.85
C THR A 488 5.47 16.40 -3.15
N ARG A 489 6.76 16.16 -3.34
CA ARG A 489 7.87 16.91 -2.74
C ARG A 489 8.76 17.59 -3.80
N PRO A 490 9.44 18.70 -3.44
CA PRO A 490 9.16 19.52 -2.26
C PRO A 490 7.76 20.12 -2.32
N VAL A 491 7.23 20.49 -1.14
CA VAL A 491 5.98 21.25 -1.03
C VAL A 491 6.26 22.70 -1.40
N VAL A 492 5.59 23.21 -2.43
CA VAL A 492 5.89 24.51 -3.05
C VAL A 492 4.89 25.55 -2.59
N PRO A 493 5.31 26.72 -2.05
CA PRO A 493 4.40 27.80 -1.73
C PRO A 493 3.86 28.45 -3.01
N GLU A 494 2.54 28.45 -3.18
CA GLU A 494 1.85 29.07 -4.33
C GLU A 494 1.05 30.32 -3.94
N GLY A 495 0.92 30.60 -2.64
CA GLY A 495 0.34 31.84 -2.14
C GLY A 495 0.59 32.00 -0.65
N VAL A 496 1.18 33.15 -0.26
CA VAL A 496 1.51 33.47 1.13
C VAL A 496 1.05 34.89 1.44
N TRP A 497 -0.03 35.03 2.22
CA TRP A 497 -0.54 36.33 2.66
C TRP A 497 -0.36 36.50 4.16
N HIS A 498 0.56 37.37 4.57
CA HIS A 498 0.78 37.65 6.00
C HIS A 498 -0.41 38.37 6.66
N LEU A 499 -1.18 39.14 5.87
CA LEU A 499 -2.31 39.97 6.32
C LEU A 499 -1.89 41.03 7.35
N ASN A 500 -0.68 41.57 7.18
CA ASN A 500 -0.05 42.51 8.10
C ASN A 500 -0.06 43.97 7.61
N GLU A 501 -0.89 44.25 6.62
CA GLU A 501 -1.06 45.57 6.02
C GLU A 501 -1.55 46.58 7.07
N THR A 502 -1.25 47.85 6.83
CA THR A 502 -1.64 48.95 7.71
C THR A 502 -2.74 49.84 7.12
N GLY A 503 -3.14 49.57 5.87
CA GLY A 503 -4.11 50.33 5.08
C GLY A 503 -4.13 49.85 3.62
N GLY A 504 -5.05 50.38 2.81
CA GLY A 504 -5.20 49.99 1.40
C GLY A 504 -6.05 48.73 1.20
N THR A 505 -6.30 48.37 -0.05
CA THR A 505 -7.18 47.26 -0.42
C THR A 505 -6.44 46.07 -1.03
N VAL A 506 -5.12 45.99 -0.86
CA VAL A 506 -4.30 44.92 -1.45
C VAL A 506 -3.51 44.29 -0.32
N ALA A 507 -3.64 42.98 -0.14
CA ALA A 507 -2.74 42.17 0.64
C ALA A 507 -1.72 41.52 -0.29
N ALA A 508 -0.45 41.77 -0.03
CA ALA A 508 0.62 41.31 -0.91
C ALA A 508 0.82 39.80 -0.77
N ASP A 509 0.99 39.12 -1.90
CA ASP A 509 1.51 37.77 -1.92
C ASP A 509 3.03 37.80 -1.70
N ALA A 510 3.47 37.19 -0.61
CA ALA A 510 4.88 37.05 -0.26
C ALA A 510 5.51 35.83 -0.92
N SER A 511 4.74 35.00 -1.63
CA SER A 511 5.28 34.02 -2.56
C SER A 511 5.78 34.71 -3.83
N ASP A 512 6.37 33.94 -4.74
CA ASP A 512 6.76 34.39 -6.06
C ASP A 512 5.67 34.19 -7.12
N HIS A 513 4.51 33.64 -6.77
CA HIS A 513 3.40 33.44 -7.69
C HIS A 513 2.71 34.77 -8.09
N GLY A 514 2.91 35.82 -7.28
CA GLY A 514 2.40 37.17 -7.55
C GLY A 514 0.88 37.27 -7.41
N LEU A 515 0.30 36.43 -6.55
CA LEU A 515 -1.14 36.28 -6.38
C LEU A 515 -1.70 37.24 -5.32
N ASP A 516 -1.50 38.55 -5.51
CA ASP A 516 -2.00 39.57 -4.58
C ASP A 516 -3.52 39.45 -4.35
N ALA A 517 -3.96 39.56 -3.10
CA ALA A 517 -5.37 39.45 -2.73
C ALA A 517 -6.01 40.83 -2.56
N THR A 518 -7.14 41.06 -3.21
CA THR A 518 -7.91 42.31 -3.11
C THR A 518 -8.91 42.25 -1.97
N LEU A 519 -8.88 43.23 -1.07
CA LEU A 519 -9.82 43.39 0.03
C LEU A 519 -11.15 43.99 -0.43
N HIS A 520 -12.24 43.30 -0.08
CA HIS A 520 -13.62 43.74 -0.21
C HIS A 520 -14.17 44.10 1.17
N GLY A 521 -13.97 45.35 1.59
CA GLY A 521 -14.36 45.85 2.91
C GLY A 521 -13.78 47.24 3.19
N ASP A 522 -13.97 47.76 4.39
CA ASP A 522 -13.31 49.00 4.84
C ASP A 522 -11.91 48.67 5.40
N PRO A 523 -10.81 49.09 4.73
CA PRO A 523 -9.45 48.86 5.21
C PRO A 523 -9.19 49.35 6.64
N ALA A 524 -9.89 50.40 7.09
CA ALA A 524 -9.69 50.97 8.41
C ALA A 524 -10.20 50.06 9.55
N GLU A 525 -11.15 49.18 9.25
CA GLU A 525 -11.74 48.23 10.20
C GLU A 525 -11.06 46.85 10.13
N VAL A 526 -10.50 46.50 8.98
CA VAL A 526 -9.89 45.18 8.74
C VAL A 526 -8.45 45.08 9.23
N TRP A 527 -7.66 46.12 8.96
CA TRP A 527 -6.21 46.07 9.20
C TRP A 527 -5.82 46.41 10.64
N ASN A 528 -4.59 46.05 11.00
CA ASN A 528 -4.01 46.29 12.34
C ASN A 528 -4.75 45.54 13.46
N GLY A 529 -5.16 44.30 13.20
CA GLY A 529 -5.75 43.40 14.20
C GLY A 529 -4.80 42.99 15.33
N GLU A 530 -5.27 42.08 16.18
CA GLU A 530 -4.43 41.52 17.24
C GLU A 530 -3.25 40.77 16.63
N ARG A 531 -2.07 40.85 17.26
CA ARG A 531 -0.91 40.09 16.80
C ARG A 531 -1.08 38.60 17.04
N ASN A 532 -0.69 37.81 16.04
CA ASN A 532 -0.53 36.37 16.17
C ASN A 532 0.39 36.02 17.37
N PRO A 533 0.05 35.02 18.20
CA PRO A 533 0.83 34.69 19.40
C PRO A 533 2.20 34.06 19.09
N VAL A 534 2.38 33.47 17.91
CA VAL A 534 3.57 32.74 17.47
C VAL A 534 4.42 33.62 16.53
N THR A 535 3.93 33.93 15.32
CA THR A 535 4.69 34.68 14.30
C THR A 535 4.84 36.16 14.62
N ARG A 536 3.99 36.69 15.51
CA ARG A 536 3.92 38.12 15.92
C ARG A 536 3.46 39.08 14.84
N ASP A 537 3.04 38.59 13.67
CA ASP A 537 2.41 39.41 12.63
C ASP A 537 1.09 40.02 13.14
N PRO A 538 0.79 41.29 12.82
CA PRO A 538 -0.57 41.80 12.96
C PRO A 538 -1.50 41.02 12.03
N SER A 539 -2.77 40.89 12.43
CA SER A 539 -3.77 40.13 11.68
C SER A 539 -4.73 41.03 10.92
N ALA A 540 -5.43 40.46 9.95
CA ALA A 540 -6.73 40.97 9.53
C ALA A 540 -7.78 40.66 10.61
N ARG A 541 -8.76 41.54 10.80
CA ARG A 541 -9.95 41.29 11.62
C ARG A 541 -11.19 41.46 10.75
N LEU A 542 -11.90 40.37 10.53
CA LEU A 542 -13.11 40.34 9.71
C LEU A 542 -14.37 40.39 10.58
N ASP A 543 -15.41 41.04 10.06
CA ASP A 543 -16.63 41.39 10.78
C ASP A 543 -17.86 40.55 10.35
N GLY A 544 -17.64 39.51 9.55
CA GLY A 544 -18.71 38.71 8.94
C GLY A 544 -19.27 39.32 7.65
N THR A 545 -18.61 40.32 7.05
CA THR A 545 -18.92 40.84 5.72
C THR A 545 -17.69 41.05 4.84
N ALA A 546 -16.58 41.53 5.43
CA ALA A 546 -15.34 41.73 4.71
C ALA A 546 -14.64 40.40 4.37
N HIS A 547 -13.99 40.34 3.21
CA HIS A 547 -13.17 39.22 2.76
C HIS A 547 -12.13 39.69 1.74
N LEU A 548 -11.17 38.85 1.40
CA LEU A 548 -10.22 39.10 0.32
C LEU A 548 -10.37 38.04 -0.79
N SER A 549 -10.05 38.41 -2.02
CA SER A 549 -10.05 37.51 -3.17
C SER A 549 -8.84 37.73 -4.08
N THR A 550 -8.29 36.65 -4.62
CA THR A 550 -7.30 36.71 -5.70
C THR A 550 -7.98 36.66 -7.08
N GLU A 551 -7.26 36.99 -8.15
CA GLU A 551 -7.79 36.92 -9.53
C GLU A 551 -7.83 35.50 -10.11
N GLY A 552 -7.03 34.58 -9.54
CA GLY A 552 -6.89 33.20 -10.01
C GLY A 552 -6.55 32.22 -8.88
N PRO A 553 -6.50 30.92 -9.20
CA PRO A 553 -6.25 29.87 -8.21
C PRO A 553 -4.81 29.92 -7.71
N ALA A 554 -4.59 29.47 -6.47
CA ALA A 554 -3.23 29.24 -5.97
C ALA A 554 -2.76 27.83 -6.32
N VAL A 555 -3.64 26.82 -6.23
CA VAL A 555 -3.25 25.42 -6.40
C VAL A 555 -4.18 24.68 -7.34
N ARG A 556 -3.68 23.54 -7.84
CA ARG A 556 -4.52 22.53 -8.47
C ARG A 556 -5.18 21.63 -7.42
N THR A 557 -6.50 21.70 -7.29
CA THR A 557 -7.27 20.96 -6.26
C THR A 557 -7.57 19.50 -6.62
N ASP A 558 -7.19 19.08 -7.81
CA ASP A 558 -7.23 17.68 -8.26
C ASP A 558 -5.90 16.95 -8.07
N ASN A 559 -4.84 17.68 -7.71
CA ASN A 559 -3.53 17.16 -7.34
C ASN A 559 -3.31 17.40 -5.84
N GLY A 560 -2.23 16.90 -5.25
CA GLY A 560 -1.93 17.07 -3.83
C GLY A 560 -1.67 18.53 -3.49
N PHE A 561 -2.30 19.05 -2.44
CA PHE A 561 -2.14 20.43 -1.98
C PHE A 561 -2.31 20.55 -0.46
N SER A 562 -1.83 21.67 0.09
CA SER A 562 -1.90 21.98 1.51
C SER A 562 -2.28 23.43 1.73
N ALA A 563 -3.29 23.69 2.56
CA ALA A 563 -3.79 25.03 2.85
C ALA A 563 -3.85 25.25 4.37
N SER A 564 -3.48 26.45 4.83
CA SER A 564 -3.42 26.74 6.26
C SER A 564 -3.58 28.23 6.58
N ALA A 565 -4.02 28.50 7.79
CA ALA A 565 -4.01 29.85 8.36
C ALA A 565 -3.94 29.81 9.89
N TRP A 566 -3.41 30.86 10.48
CA TRP A 566 -3.72 31.19 11.87
C TRP A 566 -5.05 31.92 11.93
N VAL A 567 -5.95 31.44 12.81
CA VAL A 567 -7.30 32.01 12.95
C VAL A 567 -7.73 32.16 14.39
N ARG A 568 -8.58 33.16 14.64
CA ARG A 568 -9.30 33.36 15.90
C ARG A 568 -10.78 33.53 15.59
N LEU A 569 -11.61 32.59 16.02
CA LEU A 569 -13.07 32.65 15.85
C LEU A 569 -13.68 33.58 16.92
N ASP A 570 -14.40 34.63 16.51
CA ASP A 570 -15.03 35.57 17.45
C ASP A 570 -16.56 35.33 17.61
N ASP A 571 -17.24 34.85 16.56
CA ASP A 571 -18.67 34.51 16.54
C ASP A 571 -18.84 33.03 16.14
N ALA A 572 -19.53 32.26 16.98
CA ALA A 572 -19.75 30.82 16.78
C ALA A 572 -21.22 30.47 16.48
N ASP A 573 -22.07 31.48 16.23
CA ASP A 573 -23.51 31.31 16.04
C ASP A 573 -23.89 30.88 14.60
N ARG A 574 -22.93 30.82 13.68
CA ARG A 574 -23.12 30.46 12.27
C ARG A 574 -21.91 29.74 11.68
N ASP A 575 -22.13 29.07 10.56
CA ASP A 575 -21.06 28.47 9.78
C ASP A 575 -20.21 29.57 9.14
N ALA A 576 -18.89 29.39 9.17
CA ALA A 576 -17.95 30.39 8.69
C ALA A 576 -16.72 29.73 8.05
N VAL A 577 -16.24 30.29 6.94
CA VAL A 577 -15.07 29.84 6.19
C VAL A 577 -14.01 30.94 6.24
N PHE A 578 -12.79 30.57 6.59
CA PHE A 578 -11.67 31.52 6.64
C PHE A 578 -10.73 31.40 5.45
N LEU A 579 -10.73 30.27 4.74
CA LEU A 579 -9.93 30.05 3.55
C LEU A 579 -10.63 29.08 2.61
N SER A 580 -10.79 29.44 1.34
CA SER A 580 -11.27 28.56 0.28
C SER A 580 -10.61 28.88 -1.06
N GLN A 581 -10.76 27.99 -2.03
CA GLN A 581 -10.54 28.28 -3.45
C GLN A 581 -11.81 27.95 -4.22
N SER A 582 -12.34 28.91 -4.96
CA SER A 582 -13.66 28.81 -5.58
C SER A 582 -13.62 28.04 -6.90
N GLY A 583 -14.65 27.22 -7.17
CA GLY A 583 -15.09 26.85 -8.52
C GLY A 583 -16.23 27.75 -9.01
N GLU A 584 -16.93 27.34 -10.06
CA GLU A 584 -18.09 28.05 -10.61
C GLU A 584 -19.33 27.88 -9.72
N ASP A 585 -19.57 26.68 -9.18
CA ASP A 585 -20.75 26.33 -8.40
C ASP A 585 -20.44 26.06 -6.91
N THR A 586 -19.25 25.53 -6.62
CA THR A 586 -18.82 25.19 -5.25
C THR A 586 -17.32 25.47 -5.04
N ASP A 587 -16.88 25.53 -3.78
CA ASP A 587 -15.46 25.59 -3.45
C ASP A 587 -14.76 24.26 -3.79
N GLY A 588 -13.56 24.34 -4.38
CA GLY A 588 -12.62 23.22 -4.53
C GLY A 588 -12.13 22.69 -3.20
N PHE A 589 -11.88 23.60 -2.27
CA PHE A 589 -11.71 23.26 -0.86
C PHE A 589 -12.18 24.41 0.02
N ALA A 590 -12.59 24.12 1.25
CA ALA A 590 -12.88 25.11 2.26
C ALA A 590 -12.38 24.66 3.65
N LEU A 591 -11.78 25.60 4.38
CA LEU A 591 -11.40 25.48 5.77
C LEU A 591 -12.23 26.44 6.62
N GLY A 592 -12.85 25.91 7.68
CA GLY A 592 -13.82 26.70 8.42
C GLY A 592 -14.27 26.11 9.75
N TYR A 593 -15.38 26.66 10.23
CA TYR A 593 -16.08 26.30 11.45
C TYR A 593 -17.53 25.95 11.14
N ASP A 594 -17.97 24.82 11.67
CA ASP A 594 -19.36 24.34 11.60
C ASP A 594 -20.05 24.61 12.94
N SER A 595 -21.07 25.46 12.91
CA SER A 595 -21.83 25.88 14.09
C SER A 595 -22.73 24.79 14.66
N SER A 596 -23.16 23.84 13.83
CA SER A 596 -24.04 22.74 14.24
C SER A 596 -23.30 21.70 15.07
N THR A 597 -22.02 21.46 14.76
CA THR A 597 -21.15 20.51 15.47
C THR A 597 -20.20 21.20 16.44
N GLY A 598 -19.99 22.51 16.28
CA GLY A 598 -19.05 23.31 17.04
C GLY A 598 -17.59 22.98 16.73
N ARG A 599 -17.27 22.50 15.53
CA ARG A 599 -15.95 21.94 15.18
C ARG A 599 -15.32 22.68 14.01
N TRP A 600 -13.98 22.61 13.95
CA TRP A 600 -13.24 22.98 12.75
C TRP A 600 -13.45 21.93 11.67
N PHE A 601 -13.43 22.33 10.41
CA PHE A 601 -13.51 21.42 9.29
C PHE A 601 -12.52 21.77 8.18
N PHE A 602 -12.16 20.74 7.41
CA PHE A 602 -11.60 20.82 6.07
C PHE A 602 -12.50 20.02 5.14
N GLU A 603 -12.98 20.63 4.07
CA GLU A 603 -13.87 19.98 3.12
C GLU A 603 -13.49 20.24 1.66
N THR A 604 -13.89 19.33 0.80
CA THR A 604 -13.78 19.40 -0.66
C THR A 604 -15.09 18.92 -1.27
N ALA A 605 -15.52 19.53 -2.36
CA ALA A 605 -16.52 18.91 -3.23
C ALA A 605 -15.86 17.84 -4.14
N VAL A 606 -16.63 16.87 -4.63
CA VAL A 606 -16.14 15.86 -5.59
C VAL A 606 -16.18 16.30 -7.05
N GLU A 607 -16.98 17.32 -7.35
CA GLU A 607 -17.14 17.93 -8.67
C GLU A 607 -17.61 19.38 -8.54
N ASP A 608 -17.48 20.17 -9.61
CA ASP A 608 -18.04 21.52 -9.68
C ASP A 608 -19.49 21.45 -10.18
N ALA A 609 -20.43 21.28 -9.25
CA ALA A 609 -21.85 21.25 -9.58
C ALA A 609 -22.71 21.74 -8.40
N PRO A 610 -23.91 22.31 -8.67
CA PRO A 610 -24.80 22.72 -7.61
C PRO A 610 -25.23 21.55 -6.74
N GLY A 611 -24.89 21.59 -5.46
CA GLY A 611 -25.22 20.53 -4.50
C GLY A 611 -24.34 19.29 -4.63
N ALA A 612 -23.13 19.42 -5.19
CA ALA A 612 -22.13 18.37 -5.23
C ALA A 612 -21.90 17.74 -3.84
N GLU A 613 -21.58 16.44 -3.83
CA GLU A 613 -21.20 15.74 -2.62
C GLU A 613 -19.91 16.35 -2.03
N THR A 614 -19.87 16.50 -0.71
CA THR A 614 -18.74 17.07 0.01
C THR A 614 -18.15 16.05 0.98
N HIS A 615 -16.84 15.84 0.86
CA HIS A 615 -16.08 15.07 1.84
C HIS A 615 -15.50 16.04 2.86
N ARG A 616 -15.63 15.72 4.15
CA ARG A 616 -15.27 16.62 5.23
C ARG A 616 -14.54 15.88 6.35
N ALA A 617 -13.35 16.36 6.69
CA ALA A 617 -12.63 16.01 7.92
C ALA A 617 -12.92 17.05 9.00
N ALA A 618 -13.15 16.64 10.25
CA ALA A 618 -13.53 17.51 11.35
C ALA A 618 -12.61 17.38 12.58
N SER A 619 -12.51 18.44 13.37
CA SER A 619 -11.71 18.41 14.60
C SER A 619 -12.33 17.50 15.65
N ARG A 620 -11.49 16.79 16.42
CA ARG A 620 -11.96 15.88 17.49
C ARG A 620 -12.60 16.65 18.66
N SER A 621 -12.13 17.87 18.88
CA SER A 621 -12.60 18.77 19.94
C SER A 621 -13.36 19.96 19.36
N SER A 622 -14.28 20.52 20.15
CA SER A 622 -14.97 21.75 19.78
C SER A 622 -14.04 22.95 19.72
N ALA A 623 -14.29 23.85 18.77
CA ALA A 623 -13.61 25.13 18.66
C ALA A 623 -13.89 26.01 19.90
N ARG A 624 -12.95 26.90 20.23
CA ARG A 624 -13.08 27.85 21.34
C ARG A 624 -12.99 29.26 20.79
N THR A 625 -14.00 30.07 21.04
CA THR A 625 -14.02 31.47 20.62
C THR A 625 -12.98 32.31 21.34
N GLY A 626 -12.49 33.36 20.68
CA GLY A 626 -11.50 34.31 21.21
C GLY A 626 -10.09 33.73 21.39
N ARG A 627 -9.81 32.53 20.88
CA ARG A 627 -8.49 31.88 20.95
C ARG A 627 -7.89 31.71 19.56
N TRP A 628 -6.62 32.09 19.41
CA TRP A 628 -5.80 31.78 18.24
C TRP A 628 -5.47 30.29 18.17
N VAL A 629 -5.67 29.70 17.00
CA VAL A 629 -5.27 28.34 16.64
C VAL A 629 -4.69 28.34 15.22
N HIS A 630 -3.78 27.42 14.94
CA HIS A 630 -3.38 27.12 13.57
C HIS A 630 -4.26 26.01 13.03
N VAL A 631 -4.87 26.20 11.87
CA VAL A 631 -5.70 25.18 11.22
C VAL A 631 -5.15 24.96 9.82
N ALA A 632 -4.89 23.69 9.48
CA ALA A 632 -4.40 23.29 8.17
C ALA A 632 -5.19 22.10 7.63
N GLY A 633 -5.39 22.07 6.31
CA GLY A 633 -5.93 20.95 5.57
C GLY A 633 -4.93 20.49 4.54
N THR A 634 -4.74 19.18 4.40
CA THR A 634 -3.89 18.60 3.35
C THR A 634 -4.69 17.56 2.57
N TYR A 635 -4.54 17.58 1.25
CA TYR A 635 -5.11 16.59 0.36
C TYR A 635 -3.98 15.83 -0.32
N ASP A 636 -3.95 14.51 -0.12
CA ASP A 636 -3.09 13.57 -0.83
C ASP A 636 -3.90 12.95 -1.98
N HIS A 637 -3.56 13.26 -3.22
CA HIS A 637 -4.28 12.77 -4.40
C HIS A 637 -3.91 11.34 -4.78
N ILE A 638 -2.76 10.83 -4.32
CA ILE A 638 -2.31 9.45 -4.57
C ILE A 638 -3.11 8.51 -3.68
N ASP A 639 -3.29 8.88 -2.40
CA ASP A 639 -4.13 8.12 -1.46
C ASP A 639 -5.61 8.50 -1.51
N GLY A 640 -5.94 9.61 -2.19
CA GLY A 640 -7.28 10.19 -2.16
C GLY A 640 -7.71 10.58 -0.73
N THR A 641 -6.83 11.16 0.09
CA THR A 641 -7.09 11.40 1.52
C THR A 641 -7.03 12.87 1.89
N LEU A 642 -8.07 13.36 2.56
CA LEU A 642 -8.13 14.68 3.20
C LEU A 642 -7.75 14.56 4.67
N THR A 643 -6.81 15.36 5.16
CA THR A 643 -6.43 15.38 6.57
C THR A 643 -6.56 16.78 7.15
N LEU A 644 -7.24 16.90 8.29
CA LEU A 644 -7.33 18.15 9.07
C LEU A 644 -6.31 18.14 10.21
N TYR A 645 -5.60 19.25 10.38
CA TYR A 645 -4.69 19.51 11.50
C TYR A 645 -5.15 20.73 12.30
N VAL A 646 -4.99 20.67 13.62
CA VAL A 646 -5.22 21.82 14.52
C VAL A 646 -4.03 21.92 15.47
N ASP A 647 -3.42 23.11 15.53
CA ASP A 647 -2.19 23.41 16.28
C ASP A 647 -1.07 22.40 15.96
N GLY A 648 -0.94 22.02 14.68
CA GLY A 648 0.10 21.10 14.21
C GLY A 648 -0.18 19.60 14.44
N VAL A 649 -1.32 19.25 15.04
CA VAL A 649 -1.67 17.86 15.38
C VAL A 649 -2.78 17.35 14.46
N SER A 650 -2.56 16.18 13.87
CA SER A 650 -3.56 15.50 13.03
C SER A 650 -4.85 15.19 13.81
N GLN A 651 -6.00 15.53 13.21
CA GLN A 651 -7.33 15.35 13.79
C GLN A 651 -8.04 14.15 13.17
N GLU A 652 -8.56 14.33 11.97
CA GLU A 652 -9.33 13.33 11.23
C GLU A 652 -8.80 13.26 9.80
N ALA A 653 -8.80 12.05 9.25
CA ALA A 653 -8.47 11.78 7.86
C ALA A 653 -9.68 11.09 7.21
N VAL A 654 -10.07 11.56 6.03
CA VAL A 654 -11.25 11.10 5.30
C VAL A 654 -10.88 10.82 3.85
N GLY A 655 -11.28 9.64 3.36
CA GLY A 655 -11.13 9.30 1.95
C GLY A 655 -12.06 10.16 1.07
N ARG A 656 -11.53 10.60 -0.06
CA ARG A 656 -12.18 11.34 -1.14
C ARG A 656 -12.15 10.46 -2.38
N GLU A 657 -13.30 10.32 -3.02
CA GLU A 657 -13.36 9.74 -4.36
C GLU A 657 -13.54 10.86 -5.39
N GLY A 658 -12.93 10.69 -6.56
CA GLY A 658 -12.98 11.69 -7.63
C GLY A 658 -11.99 12.84 -7.47
N SER A 659 -11.75 13.52 -8.59
CA SER A 659 -10.79 14.60 -8.70
C SER A 659 -11.33 15.66 -9.66
N TRP A 660 -11.31 16.92 -9.24
CA TRP A 660 -11.63 18.06 -10.09
C TRP A 660 -10.84 19.28 -9.64
N ASN A 661 -10.64 20.21 -10.57
CA ASN A 661 -9.84 21.40 -10.35
C ASN A 661 -10.73 22.63 -10.24
N ALA A 662 -10.62 23.36 -9.13
CA ALA A 662 -11.25 24.65 -8.95
C ALA A 662 -10.36 25.74 -9.56
N ASP A 663 -10.75 26.26 -10.72
CA ASP A 663 -9.98 27.25 -11.47
C ASP A 663 -10.21 28.70 -11.00
N GLY A 664 -11.04 28.93 -9.99
CA GLY A 664 -11.34 30.26 -9.47
C GLY A 664 -10.37 30.73 -8.37
N GLY A 665 -10.56 31.99 -7.96
CA GLY A 665 -9.71 32.66 -6.97
C GLY A 665 -9.72 32.02 -5.58
N VAL A 666 -8.65 32.28 -4.83
CA VAL A 666 -8.59 32.04 -3.40
C VAL A 666 -9.41 33.11 -2.69
N LEU A 667 -10.29 32.68 -1.78
CA LEU A 667 -11.02 33.55 -0.87
C LEU A 667 -10.44 33.44 0.54
N ILE A 668 -10.13 34.59 1.13
CA ILE A 668 -9.69 34.70 2.52
C ILE A 668 -10.81 35.38 3.31
N GLY A 669 -11.39 34.66 4.26
CA GLY A 669 -12.50 35.13 5.08
C GLY A 669 -13.91 34.89 4.53
N ALA A 670 -14.06 34.06 3.52
CA ALA A 670 -15.34 33.61 2.98
C ALA A 670 -15.16 32.25 2.27
N GLY A 671 -16.28 31.58 2.00
CA GLY A 671 -16.37 30.52 0.99
C GLY A 671 -17.34 30.93 -0.11
N THR A 672 -17.67 30.03 -1.02
CA THR A 672 -18.66 30.29 -2.07
C THR A 672 -19.96 29.52 -1.91
N ALA A 673 -21.01 30.07 -2.51
CA ALA A 673 -22.20 29.36 -2.95
C ALA A 673 -22.55 29.87 -4.36
N GLY A 674 -22.18 29.11 -5.40
CA GLY A 674 -22.09 29.66 -6.75
C GLY A 674 -20.99 30.71 -6.85
N THR A 675 -21.27 31.84 -7.52
CA THR A 675 -20.29 32.91 -7.75
C THR A 675 -20.23 33.99 -6.66
N ALA A 676 -21.05 33.87 -5.60
CA ALA A 676 -21.10 34.84 -4.52
C ALA A 676 -20.26 34.39 -3.31
N ALA A 677 -19.54 35.32 -2.70
CA ALA A 677 -18.91 35.10 -1.40
C ALA A 677 -20.00 34.96 -0.32
N GLU A 678 -19.96 33.84 0.40
CA GLU A 678 -20.85 33.51 1.50
C GLU A 678 -20.06 32.93 2.69
N ARG A 679 -20.76 32.54 3.77
CA ARG A 679 -20.14 31.94 4.97
C ARG A 679 -19.01 32.80 5.54
N HIS A 680 -19.19 34.11 5.56
CA HIS A 680 -18.16 35.07 5.94
C HIS A 680 -17.60 34.81 7.35
N TRP A 681 -16.30 34.99 7.48
CA TRP A 681 -15.57 34.86 8.73
C TRP A 681 -15.79 36.07 9.65
N THR A 682 -15.99 35.79 10.93
CA THR A 682 -15.97 36.80 11.99
C THR A 682 -14.85 36.49 12.97
N GLY A 683 -13.78 37.29 12.93
CA GLY A 683 -12.64 37.10 13.81
C GLY A 683 -11.29 37.46 13.18
N GLY A 684 -10.21 36.99 13.79
CA GLY A 684 -8.85 37.24 13.33
C GLY A 684 -8.39 36.21 12.29
N ILE A 685 -7.66 36.65 11.26
CA ILE A 685 -6.92 35.79 10.32
C ILE A 685 -5.52 36.37 10.13
N ALA A 686 -4.49 35.54 10.21
CA ALA A 686 -3.10 35.91 9.96
C ALA A 686 -2.36 34.78 9.27
N VAL A 687 -1.34 35.11 8.48
CA VAL A 687 -0.41 34.14 7.86
C VAL A 687 -1.16 33.02 7.16
N VAL A 688 -1.81 33.36 6.05
CA VAL A 688 -2.49 32.41 5.17
C VAL A 688 -1.45 31.85 4.22
N GLN A 689 -1.39 30.53 4.09
CA GLN A 689 -0.46 29.86 3.19
C GLN A 689 -1.16 28.74 2.42
N VAL A 690 -0.95 28.71 1.12
CA VAL A 690 -1.41 27.65 0.22
C VAL A 690 -0.21 27.13 -0.55
N HIS A 691 -0.06 25.81 -0.59
CA HIS A 691 1.06 25.12 -1.20
C HIS A 691 0.59 24.01 -2.14
N GLN A 692 1.28 23.85 -3.27
CA GLN A 692 1.18 22.64 -4.08
C GLN A 692 2.07 21.55 -3.47
N GLY A 693 1.53 20.34 -3.31
CA GLY A 693 2.17 19.23 -2.61
C GLY A 693 1.52 18.89 -1.26
N VAL A 694 1.91 17.75 -0.70
CA VAL A 694 1.30 17.19 0.51
C VAL A 694 2.21 17.46 1.71
N ALA A 695 1.83 18.42 2.55
CA ALA A 695 2.50 18.68 3.82
C ALA A 695 2.18 17.54 4.80
N LEU A 696 3.22 16.91 5.34
CA LEU A 696 3.09 15.96 6.44
C LEU A 696 3.02 16.70 7.78
N GLU A 697 2.81 15.96 8.87
CA GLU A 697 2.64 16.55 10.20
C GLU A 697 3.82 17.44 10.60
N ASP A 698 5.06 17.05 10.30
CA ASP A 698 6.25 17.86 10.57
C ASP A 698 6.28 19.15 9.74
N ASP A 699 5.87 19.11 8.48
CA ASP A 699 5.76 20.28 7.61
C ASP A 699 4.70 21.25 8.15
N VAL A 700 3.53 20.74 8.54
CA VAL A 700 2.45 21.56 9.12
C VAL A 700 2.92 22.22 10.42
N ASN A 701 3.71 21.51 11.22
CA ASN A 701 4.31 22.09 12.43
C ASN A 701 5.27 23.23 12.10
N LEU A 702 6.16 23.06 11.12
CA LEU A 702 7.07 24.11 10.67
C LEU A 702 6.34 25.33 10.10
N ILE A 703 5.36 25.10 9.22
CA ILE A 703 4.49 26.13 8.64
C ILE A 703 3.81 26.94 9.75
N SER A 704 3.26 26.27 10.77
CA SER A 704 2.59 26.95 11.89
C SER A 704 3.51 27.90 12.67
N MET A 705 4.81 27.64 12.65
CA MET A 705 5.84 28.46 13.31
C MET A 705 6.44 29.52 12.39
N GLY A 706 6.00 29.59 11.12
CA GLY A 706 6.54 30.49 10.10
C GLY A 706 7.83 30.00 9.46
N PHE A 707 8.14 28.69 9.55
CA PHE A 707 9.25 28.07 8.84
C PHE A 707 8.76 27.36 7.57
N PRO A 708 9.60 27.24 6.54
CA PRO A 708 9.27 26.46 5.36
C PRO A 708 9.15 24.95 5.68
N PRO A 709 8.36 24.20 4.90
CA PRO A 709 8.29 22.73 4.98
C PRO A 709 9.63 22.09 4.61
N VAL A 710 9.84 20.81 4.95
CA VAL A 710 11.14 20.09 4.78
C VAL A 710 11.15 19.04 3.68
#